data_AF-A0A816IV09-F1
#
_entry.id   AF-A0A816IV09-F1
#
_cell.length_a   1.000
_cell.length_b   1.000
_cell.length_c   1.000
_cell.angle_alpha   90.00
_cell.angle_beta   90.00
_cell.angle_gamma   90.00
#
_symmetry.space_group_name_H-M   'P 1'
#
loop_
_entity.id
_entity.type
_entity.pdbx_description
1 polymer ?
#
loop_
_entity_poly.entity_id
_entity_poly.type
_entity_poly.pdbx_seq_one_letter_code
_entity_poly.pdbx_strand_id
1 'polypeptide(L)'
;MESSVSRSTSVVSKMSFLAVLVVFLISSSYITSTEAYDALDPEGNITMKWDVMSWTPDGYVAVVTMFNFQKYRHIPSPGWTLGWKWAKKEVIWSMVGAQTTEQGDCSKYKGNIPHCCKKDPTVVDLLPGTPYNQQIANCCKGGVLNSWVQDPGNAASSFQISVGAAGTTNKTVRVPRNFTLMGPGPGYTCGPAKVVRPTKFVTTDTRRTTQAMTLTVCIGRERKDREMGRGRVQLKRIENKINRQVTFSKRRSGLLKKAHEISVLCDAEVALVVFSSKGKLFEYSTDSSMERILERYDRYLYSDKQLVGRDISQSENWVLEHAKLKARVEVLEKNKRNFMGEDLDSLSLKELQSLEHQLDAAIKSIRSRKNQAMFESISALQKKDKALQDHNNTLLKKSLEIGNNLSSRLTETSFKKGRFRLHLFDNGDLQLLVLNSKTLAERDVYFQYYKTDTKEPNPGTRLVFNQSDMYVLLSDNSTRFIKSVSVSSRDDYLRAVLHFDGVFAQYSHSKGEGSNGWKSVLAVPENICRISKPDISVGNVACGFNSICSLEDTQRPKCQCPERFSLLDTSDEYGDCKADFEMQTCGPSNNNTYELISVDRTNWPYGDYQMYREYDEERCRKACLDDCFCAAVIFGDDRVCWAKKFPLSYGQRSPNGENYDSRNSYTLIKVLKGGGADAPSAKDRGKDRDWLIIACSVLLGTSAFVNFIFLALYGRSKTAKKKPNQGGDIGVATAVELNLRVFTYGELLAATGDFMEELGRGAFGIVYKGFFKT
;
A
#
# COMPACT_ATOMS: atom_id res chain seq x y z
N MET A 1 49.97 -46.76 -29.92
CA MET A 1 49.16 -45.74 -30.62
C MET A 1 48.41 -44.97 -29.54
N GLU A 2 49.15 -44.17 -28.76
CA GLU A 2 48.75 -43.71 -27.41
C GLU A 2 48.97 -42.20 -27.20
N SER A 3 49.08 -41.40 -28.27
CA SER A 3 49.40 -39.96 -28.17
C SER A 3 48.30 -39.01 -28.66
N SER A 4 47.10 -39.49 -29.03
CA SER A 4 46.03 -38.64 -29.58
C SER A 4 44.81 -38.43 -28.68
N VAL A 5 44.68 -39.14 -27.54
CA VAL A 5 43.45 -39.11 -26.72
C VAL A 5 43.51 -38.13 -25.54
N SER A 6 44.70 -37.66 -25.12
CA SER A 6 44.80 -36.70 -23.99
C SER A 6 44.57 -35.23 -24.38
N ARG A 7 44.50 -34.90 -25.67
CA ARG A 7 44.36 -33.51 -26.14
C ARG A 7 42.91 -33.08 -26.38
N SER A 8 41.98 -34.00 -26.59
CA SER A 8 40.56 -33.68 -26.84
C SER A 8 39.75 -33.41 -25.57
N THR A 9 40.12 -33.97 -24.42
CA THR A 9 39.40 -33.76 -23.15
C THR A 9 39.65 -32.39 -22.53
N SER A 10 40.79 -31.74 -22.81
CA SER A 10 41.05 -30.36 -22.32
C SER A 10 40.35 -29.28 -23.14
N VAL A 11 40.00 -29.54 -24.40
CA VAL A 11 39.34 -28.57 -25.29
C VAL A 11 37.84 -28.52 -25.00
N VAL A 12 37.20 -29.68 -24.77
CA VAL A 12 35.76 -29.77 -24.47
C VAL A 12 35.43 -29.17 -23.10
N SER A 13 36.30 -29.35 -22.09
CA SER A 13 36.13 -28.74 -20.76
C SER A 13 36.30 -27.21 -20.80
N LYS A 14 37.24 -26.68 -21.59
CA LYS A 14 37.44 -25.23 -21.76
C LYS A 14 36.32 -24.56 -22.56
N MET A 15 35.78 -25.21 -23.60
CA MET A 15 34.64 -24.69 -24.36
C MET A 15 33.35 -24.64 -23.52
N SER A 16 33.14 -25.60 -22.63
CA SER A 16 31.98 -25.61 -21.73
C SER A 16 32.07 -24.50 -20.68
N PHE A 17 33.26 -24.22 -20.15
CA PHE A 17 33.46 -23.11 -19.21
C PHE A 17 33.28 -21.75 -19.88
N LEU A 18 33.77 -21.58 -21.13
CA LEU A 18 33.60 -20.34 -21.90
C LEU A 18 32.13 -20.10 -22.26
N ALA A 19 31.38 -21.14 -22.62
CA ALA A 19 29.95 -21.04 -22.92
C ALA A 19 29.14 -20.63 -21.68
N VAL A 20 29.44 -21.20 -20.51
CA VAL A 20 28.81 -20.83 -19.24
C VAL A 20 29.16 -19.39 -18.84
N LEU A 21 30.40 -18.95 -19.06
CA LEU A 21 30.84 -17.58 -18.76
C LEU A 21 30.22 -16.56 -19.71
N VAL A 22 30.03 -16.90 -20.98
CA VAL A 22 29.33 -16.06 -21.96
C VAL A 22 27.83 -15.99 -21.65
N VAL A 23 27.19 -17.09 -21.25
CA VAL A 23 25.79 -17.06 -20.78
C VAL A 23 25.66 -16.26 -19.49
N PHE A 24 26.63 -16.35 -18.56
CA PHE A 24 26.65 -15.55 -17.34
C PHE A 24 26.85 -14.05 -17.65
N LEU A 25 27.75 -13.71 -18.58
CA LEU A 25 27.99 -12.33 -19.01
C LEU A 25 26.79 -11.76 -19.78
N ILE A 26 26.17 -12.52 -20.68
CA ILE A 26 24.95 -12.13 -21.41
C ILE A 26 23.77 -11.97 -20.41
N SER A 27 23.64 -12.86 -19.42
CA SER A 27 22.63 -12.71 -18.36
C SER A 27 22.89 -11.51 -17.44
N SER A 28 24.16 -11.12 -17.25
CA SER A 28 24.54 -9.94 -16.47
C SER A 28 24.37 -8.63 -17.24
N SER A 29 24.32 -8.66 -18.58
CA SER A 29 23.98 -7.49 -19.41
C SER A 29 22.48 -7.19 -19.53
N TYR A 30 21.61 -8.06 -19.00
CA TYR A 30 20.16 -7.80 -18.88
C TYR A 30 19.74 -7.27 -17.51
N ILE A 31 20.68 -6.86 -16.66
CA ILE A 31 20.33 -6.09 -15.46
C ILE A 31 20.06 -4.65 -15.90
N THR A 32 18.85 -4.41 -16.38
CA THR A 32 18.28 -3.07 -16.40
C THR A 32 18.38 -2.50 -14.99
N SER A 33 18.90 -1.27 -14.92
CA SER A 33 19.00 -0.50 -13.69
C SER A 33 17.68 -0.54 -12.94
N THR A 34 17.67 -1.15 -11.76
CA THR A 34 16.52 -1.02 -10.85
C THR A 34 16.38 0.45 -10.50
N GLU A 35 15.40 1.13 -11.08
CA GLU A 35 14.91 2.44 -10.62
C GLU A 35 14.09 2.26 -9.33
N ALA A 36 13.68 3.37 -8.71
CA ALA A 36 13.27 3.52 -7.32
C ALA A 36 12.14 2.55 -6.88
N TYR A 37 12.17 2.08 -5.62
CA TYR A 37 11.17 1.15 -5.10
C TYR A 37 10.30 1.85 -4.04
N ASP A 38 9.33 2.64 -4.49
CA ASP A 38 8.04 2.80 -3.82
C ASP A 38 7.07 1.87 -4.56
N ALA A 39 6.64 0.77 -3.93
CA ALA A 39 5.85 -0.28 -4.60
C ALA A 39 4.48 0.21 -5.09
N LEU A 40 4.03 1.38 -4.62
CA LEU A 40 2.74 1.99 -4.95
C LEU A 40 2.87 3.17 -5.93
N ASP A 41 4.08 3.70 -6.16
CA ASP A 41 4.31 4.82 -7.07
C ASP A 41 5.76 4.83 -7.64
N PRO A 42 6.09 3.91 -8.55
CA PRO A 42 7.45 3.73 -9.05
C PRO A 42 7.98 4.93 -9.87
N GLU A 43 7.11 5.81 -10.35
CA GLU A 43 7.46 6.96 -11.21
C GLU A 43 7.31 8.33 -10.53
N GLY A 44 6.78 8.36 -9.30
CA GLY A 44 6.56 9.57 -8.53
C GLY A 44 7.85 10.39 -8.32
N ASN A 45 7.80 11.67 -8.66
CA ASN A 45 8.94 12.59 -8.51
C ASN A 45 8.50 13.98 -8.01
N ILE A 46 9.46 14.73 -7.47
CA ILE A 46 9.29 16.16 -7.19
C ILE A 46 10.15 16.92 -8.19
N THR A 47 9.52 17.68 -9.07
CA THR A 47 10.24 18.47 -10.08
C THR A 47 10.41 19.89 -9.59
N MET A 48 11.65 20.38 -9.62
CA MET A 48 11.97 21.75 -9.28
C MET A 48 12.44 22.52 -10.51
N LYS A 49 11.82 23.67 -10.74
CA LYS A 49 12.11 24.60 -11.83
C LYS A 49 12.80 25.84 -11.27
N TRP A 50 13.90 26.23 -11.90
CA TRP A 50 14.60 27.48 -11.66
C TRP A 50 14.48 28.35 -12.91
N ASP A 51 13.51 29.26 -12.89
CA ASP A 51 13.18 30.14 -14.01
C ASP A 51 13.82 31.51 -13.80
N VAL A 52 14.82 31.86 -14.61
CA VAL A 52 15.41 33.21 -14.59
C VAL A 52 14.46 34.16 -15.30
N MET A 53 13.89 35.11 -14.57
CA MET A 53 12.85 36.02 -15.05
C MET A 53 13.43 37.30 -15.66
N SER A 54 14.50 37.84 -15.05
CA SER A 54 15.17 39.06 -15.51
C SER A 54 16.62 39.14 -15.01
N TRP A 55 17.45 39.92 -15.70
CA TRP A 55 18.82 40.22 -15.26
C TRP A 55 18.84 41.46 -14.36
N THR A 56 19.76 41.47 -13.40
CA THR A 56 20.10 42.66 -12.61
C THR A 56 21.53 43.10 -12.96
N PRO A 57 21.96 44.31 -12.58
CA PRO A 57 23.32 44.79 -12.86
C PRO A 57 24.44 43.86 -12.33
N ASP A 58 24.14 43.07 -11.29
CA ASP A 58 25.09 42.21 -10.59
C ASP A 58 24.65 40.74 -10.49
N GLY A 59 23.60 40.34 -11.21
CA GLY A 59 23.07 38.99 -11.19
C GLY A 59 21.71 38.85 -11.89
N TYR A 60 20.72 38.25 -11.22
CA TYR A 60 19.41 37.96 -11.81
C TYR A 60 18.30 37.78 -10.77
N VAL A 61 17.05 37.90 -11.22
CA VAL A 61 15.85 37.50 -10.47
C VAL A 61 15.33 36.18 -11.03
N ALA A 62 15.06 35.22 -10.16
CA ALA A 62 14.51 33.93 -10.53
C ALA A 62 13.27 33.57 -9.71
N VAL A 63 12.36 32.81 -10.32
CA VAL A 63 11.26 32.13 -9.63
C VAL A 63 11.61 30.66 -9.54
N VAL A 64 11.63 30.14 -8.32
CA VAL A 64 11.86 28.72 -8.04
C VAL A 64 10.52 28.09 -7.73
N THR A 65 10.12 27.07 -8.49
CA THR A 65 8.85 26.36 -8.28
C THR A 65 9.09 24.87 -8.14
N MET A 66 8.49 24.27 -7.12
CA MET A 66 8.50 22.85 -6.87
C MET A 66 7.11 22.28 -7.15
N PHE A 67 7.07 21.17 -7.89
CA PHE A 67 5.87 20.41 -8.20
C PHE A 67 6.01 19.00 -7.66
N ASN A 68 5.05 18.56 -6.84
CA ASN A 68 5.03 17.19 -6.33
C ASN A 68 4.13 16.31 -7.19
N PHE A 69 4.74 15.55 -8.10
CA PHE A 69 4.05 14.62 -9.00
C PHE A 69 3.93 13.20 -8.42
N GLN A 70 4.10 13.03 -7.11
CA GLN A 70 3.82 11.75 -6.47
C GLN A 70 2.31 11.49 -6.39
N LYS A 71 1.88 10.24 -6.45
CA LYS A 71 0.45 9.85 -6.45
C LYS A 71 -0.19 10.00 -5.07
N TYR A 72 0.45 9.50 -4.01
CA TYR A 72 -0.17 9.42 -2.68
C TYR A 72 0.65 10.05 -1.56
N ARG A 73 1.87 10.55 -1.88
CA ARG A 73 2.79 11.10 -0.89
C ARG A 73 2.79 12.63 -0.97
N HIS A 74 2.48 13.26 0.16
CA HIS A 74 2.60 14.69 0.36
C HIS A 74 3.75 14.99 1.35
N ILE A 75 4.22 16.24 1.36
CA ILE A 75 5.13 16.76 2.38
C ILE A 75 4.26 17.43 3.45
N PRO A 76 4.00 16.80 4.61
CA PRO A 76 3.24 17.41 5.69
C PRO A 76 4.11 18.39 6.49
N SER A 77 3.48 19.12 7.41
CA SER A 77 4.16 19.99 8.39
C SER A 77 5.25 19.19 9.15
N PRO A 78 6.47 19.72 9.38
CA PRO A 78 6.91 21.13 9.30
C PRO A 78 7.25 21.63 7.89
N GLY A 79 6.92 20.85 6.85
CA GLY A 79 7.04 21.25 5.46
C GLY A 79 8.40 20.96 4.86
N TRP A 80 8.60 21.46 3.63
CA TRP A 80 9.84 21.29 2.90
C TRP A 80 10.93 22.29 3.34
N THR A 81 12.17 21.84 3.25
CA THR A 81 13.38 22.67 3.35
C THR A 81 14.21 22.42 2.09
N LEU A 82 14.61 23.50 1.42
CA LEU A 82 15.36 23.44 0.17
C LEU A 82 16.75 24.04 0.37
N GLY A 83 17.79 23.23 0.18
CA GLY A 83 19.18 23.66 0.21
C GLY A 83 19.87 23.49 -1.14
N TRP A 84 20.87 24.32 -1.42
CA TRP A 84 21.73 24.20 -2.60
C TRP A 84 23.11 24.79 -2.33
N LYS A 85 24.03 24.64 -3.28
CA LYS A 85 25.37 25.24 -3.22
C LYS A 85 25.62 26.16 -4.40
N TRP A 86 26.06 27.38 -4.11
CA TRP A 86 26.47 28.35 -5.12
C TRP A 86 27.70 27.88 -5.89
N ALA A 87 27.74 28.18 -7.19
CA ALA A 87 28.84 27.78 -8.06
C ALA A 87 30.11 28.62 -7.84
N LYS A 88 29.95 29.89 -7.47
CA LYS A 88 31.01 30.87 -7.25
C LYS A 88 30.85 31.54 -5.87
N LYS A 89 30.62 32.87 -5.86
CA LYS A 89 30.51 33.74 -4.68
C LYS A 89 29.18 34.50 -4.70
N GLU A 90 28.15 33.88 -5.28
CA GLU A 90 26.80 34.43 -5.36
C GLU A 90 26.22 34.66 -3.96
N VAL A 91 25.35 35.66 -3.84
CA VAL A 91 24.63 36.01 -2.60
C VAL A 91 23.15 36.19 -2.89
N ILE A 92 22.32 36.11 -1.86
CA ILE A 92 20.88 36.36 -1.96
C ILE A 92 20.61 37.78 -1.52
N TRP A 93 20.16 38.65 -2.43
CA TRP A 93 19.80 40.03 -2.09
C TRP A 93 18.45 40.13 -1.39
N SER A 94 17.45 39.41 -1.90
CA SER A 94 16.10 39.40 -1.35
C SER A 94 15.34 38.13 -1.76
N MET A 95 14.31 37.80 -0.97
CA MET A 95 13.40 36.68 -1.23
C MET A 95 11.95 37.08 -0.96
N VAL A 96 11.02 36.48 -1.70
CA VAL A 96 9.57 36.65 -1.54
C VAL A 96 8.91 35.28 -1.60
N GLY A 97 8.00 34.99 -0.68
CA GLY A 97 7.34 33.68 -0.54
C GLY A 97 8.12 32.64 0.26
N ALA A 98 9.40 32.85 0.52
CA ALA A 98 10.24 31.98 1.34
C ALA A 98 11.34 32.78 2.05
N GLN A 99 12.00 32.18 3.04
CA GLN A 99 13.11 32.77 3.77
C GLN A 99 14.24 31.77 4.02
N THR A 100 15.47 32.27 4.15
CA THR A 100 16.62 31.46 4.55
C THR A 100 16.59 31.22 6.05
N THR A 101 17.00 30.03 6.48
CA THR A 101 17.07 29.69 7.91
C THR A 101 18.19 30.43 8.64
N GLU A 102 19.23 30.84 7.92
CA GLU A 102 20.38 31.58 8.45
C GLU A 102 20.88 32.59 7.41
N GLN A 103 21.31 33.77 7.87
CA GLN A 103 21.89 34.81 7.02
C GLN A 103 23.36 34.50 6.62
N GLY A 104 24.13 33.86 7.51
CA GLY A 104 25.56 33.64 7.34
C GLY A 104 26.41 34.91 7.56
N ASP A 105 27.71 34.81 7.30
CA ASP A 105 28.63 35.94 7.46
C ASP A 105 28.56 36.90 6.25
N CYS A 106 27.87 38.02 6.44
CA CYS A 106 27.75 39.11 5.47
C CYS A 106 28.65 40.32 5.79
N SER A 107 29.64 40.20 6.70
CA SER A 107 30.46 41.33 7.21
C SER A 107 31.19 42.15 6.13
N LYS A 108 31.40 41.57 4.94
CA LYS A 108 31.97 42.26 3.77
C LYS A 108 31.11 43.43 3.25
N TYR A 109 29.80 43.42 3.50
CA TYR A 109 28.85 44.39 2.94
C TYR A 109 28.53 45.49 3.98
N LYS A 110 28.96 46.73 3.72
CA LYS A 110 28.86 47.85 4.68
C LYS A 110 27.61 48.74 4.54
N GLY A 111 26.78 48.51 3.52
CA GLY A 111 25.58 49.31 3.22
C GLY A 111 24.35 48.43 3.07
N ASN A 112 24.01 48.06 1.83
CA ASN A 112 22.98 47.06 1.58
C ASN A 112 23.52 45.68 1.97
N ILE A 113 23.01 45.12 3.06
CA ILE A 113 23.37 43.78 3.53
C ILE A 113 22.49 42.76 2.80
N PRO A 114 23.06 41.73 2.15
CA PRO A 114 22.27 40.68 1.52
C PRO A 114 21.41 39.91 2.52
N HIS A 115 20.26 39.42 2.05
CA HIS A 115 19.39 38.50 2.78
C HIS A 115 20.12 37.23 3.24
N CYS A 116 21.07 36.72 2.45
CA CYS A 116 21.93 35.60 2.84
C CYS A 116 23.26 35.59 2.07
N CYS A 117 24.37 35.38 2.79
CA CYS A 117 25.72 35.26 2.24
C CYS A 117 26.33 33.86 2.35
N LYS A 118 25.57 32.87 2.86
CA LYS A 118 26.07 31.49 2.92
C LYS A 118 26.33 30.94 1.51
N LYS A 119 27.42 30.18 1.38
CA LYS A 119 27.74 29.46 0.14
C LYS A 119 26.76 28.32 -0.16
N ASP A 120 26.14 27.80 0.89
CA ASP A 120 25.20 26.69 0.90
C ASP A 120 23.90 27.07 1.66
N PRO A 121 23.09 27.99 1.13
CA PRO A 121 21.89 28.44 1.80
C PRO A 121 20.86 27.31 1.94
N THR A 122 20.08 27.38 3.01
CA THR A 122 18.88 26.54 3.23
C THR A 122 17.68 27.45 3.38
N VAL A 123 16.60 27.12 2.68
CA VAL A 123 15.40 27.92 2.53
C VAL A 123 14.19 27.14 2.99
N VAL A 124 13.28 27.83 3.66
CA VAL A 124 11.97 27.35 4.09
C VAL A 124 10.88 28.26 3.56
N ASP A 125 9.73 27.67 3.28
CA ASP A 125 8.52 28.39 2.91
C ASP A 125 8.05 29.30 4.06
N LEU A 126 7.38 30.39 3.74
CA LEU A 126 6.74 31.24 4.74
C LEU A 126 5.46 30.57 5.29
N LEU A 127 5.01 31.02 6.46
CA LEU A 127 3.80 30.48 7.10
C LEU A 127 2.51 31.07 6.48
N PRO A 128 1.36 30.37 6.60
CA PRO A 128 0.06 30.94 6.25
C PRO A 128 -0.20 32.24 7.02
N GLY A 129 -0.77 33.25 6.35
CA GLY A 129 -1.03 34.58 6.93
C GLY A 129 0.08 35.61 6.73
N THR A 130 1.14 35.27 5.98
CA THR A 130 2.19 36.21 5.56
C THR A 130 1.59 37.45 4.85
N PRO A 131 2.10 38.69 5.04
CA PRO A 131 1.58 39.88 4.36
C PRO A 131 1.63 39.79 2.82
N TYR A 132 0.66 40.38 2.11
CA TYR A 132 0.50 40.27 0.64
C TYR A 132 1.76 40.71 -0.14
N ASN A 133 2.48 41.72 0.33
CA ASN A 133 3.72 42.20 -0.27
C ASN A 133 4.90 41.21 -0.15
N GLN A 134 4.77 40.17 0.66
CA GLN A 134 5.75 39.10 0.83
C GLN A 134 5.28 37.77 0.23
N GLN A 135 4.13 37.76 -0.45
CA GLN A 135 3.57 36.58 -1.10
C GLN A 135 3.89 36.53 -2.60
N ILE A 136 3.92 35.31 -3.13
CA ILE A 136 3.89 34.99 -4.56
C ILE A 136 2.91 33.82 -4.76
N ALA A 137 2.41 33.64 -5.98
CA ALA A 137 1.55 32.51 -6.31
C ALA A 137 2.15 31.18 -5.80
N ASN A 138 1.33 30.35 -5.16
CA ASN A 138 1.69 29.05 -4.60
C ASN A 138 2.68 29.05 -3.40
N CYS A 139 3.08 30.20 -2.84
CA CYS A 139 3.91 30.22 -1.64
C CYS A 139 3.10 30.05 -0.34
N CYS A 140 3.83 30.08 0.77
CA CYS A 140 3.35 30.53 2.06
C CYS A 140 2.39 29.56 2.75
N LYS A 141 2.66 28.26 2.58
CA LYS A 141 1.87 27.14 3.12
C LYS A 141 2.60 26.45 4.28
N GLY A 142 3.63 27.09 4.84
CA GLY A 142 4.50 26.48 5.86
C GLY A 142 5.22 25.24 5.34
N GLY A 143 5.50 25.20 4.04
CA GLY A 143 6.24 24.14 3.38
C GLY A 143 5.42 22.88 3.13
N VAL A 144 4.10 22.90 3.39
CA VAL A 144 3.22 21.79 3.04
C VAL A 144 3.08 21.71 1.54
N LEU A 145 3.32 20.52 0.97
CA LEU A 145 3.27 20.28 -0.47
C LEU A 145 2.50 19.00 -0.76
N ASN A 146 1.27 19.12 -1.24
CA ASN A 146 0.39 17.98 -1.48
C ASN A 146 0.79 17.19 -2.72
N SER A 147 0.26 15.97 -2.85
CA SER A 147 0.45 15.16 -4.05
C SER A 147 -0.42 15.73 -5.18
N TRP A 148 0.09 15.76 -6.43
CA TRP A 148 -0.67 16.27 -7.57
C TRP A 148 -2.00 15.54 -7.79
N VAL A 149 -2.04 14.24 -7.48
CA VAL A 149 -3.26 13.43 -7.64
C VAL A 149 -4.28 13.68 -6.52
N GLN A 150 -3.83 13.93 -5.30
CA GLN A 150 -4.70 14.16 -4.14
C GLN A 150 -5.25 15.59 -4.11
N ASP A 151 -4.40 16.57 -4.42
CA ASP A 151 -4.75 17.98 -4.37
C ASP A 151 -3.88 18.80 -5.34
N PRO A 152 -4.28 18.88 -6.63
CA PRO A 152 -3.55 19.60 -7.65
C PRO A 152 -3.30 21.08 -7.31
N GLY A 153 -4.25 21.71 -6.61
CA GLY A 153 -4.18 23.13 -6.22
C GLY A 153 -3.08 23.42 -5.20
N ASN A 154 -2.71 22.43 -4.39
CA ASN A 154 -1.64 22.54 -3.40
C ASN A 154 -0.41 21.66 -3.68
N ALA A 155 -0.31 21.12 -4.89
CA ALA A 155 0.82 20.32 -5.32
C ALA A 155 2.01 21.13 -5.87
N ALA A 156 1.86 22.46 -5.91
CA ALA A 156 2.92 23.39 -6.24
C ALA A 156 3.27 24.30 -5.05
N SER A 157 4.57 24.60 -4.91
CA SER A 157 5.09 25.63 -4.01
C SER A 157 6.17 26.46 -4.70
N SER A 158 6.10 27.78 -4.55
CA SER A 158 6.98 28.70 -5.27
C SER A 158 7.52 29.82 -4.40
N PHE A 159 8.71 30.30 -4.72
CA PHE A 159 9.27 31.52 -4.16
C PHE A 159 10.10 32.28 -5.20
N GLN A 160 10.23 33.58 -5.02
CA GLN A 160 11.10 34.43 -5.84
C GLN A 160 12.40 34.73 -5.09
N ILE A 161 13.50 34.75 -5.83
CA ILE A 161 14.83 35.04 -5.30
C ILE A 161 15.56 36.05 -6.20
N SER A 162 16.16 37.05 -5.57
CA SER A 162 17.10 37.97 -6.22
C SER A 162 18.53 37.56 -5.87
N VAL A 163 19.32 37.20 -6.89
CA VAL A 163 20.67 36.66 -6.74
C VAL A 163 21.68 37.70 -7.23
N GLY A 164 22.66 38.00 -6.39
CA GLY A 164 23.77 38.92 -6.68
C GLY A 164 25.11 38.20 -6.83
N ALA A 165 26.13 38.94 -7.30
CA ALA A 165 27.45 38.42 -7.65
C ALA A 165 27.41 37.21 -8.60
N ALA A 166 26.40 37.18 -9.48
CA ALA A 166 26.15 36.12 -10.45
C ALA A 166 26.42 36.61 -11.89
N GLY A 167 26.39 35.70 -12.86
CA GLY A 167 26.46 36.09 -14.27
C GLY A 167 25.18 36.81 -14.71
N THR A 168 25.33 37.86 -15.53
CA THR A 168 24.24 38.73 -16.01
C THR A 168 23.74 38.38 -17.42
N THR A 169 24.14 37.22 -17.95
CA THR A 169 23.70 36.73 -19.27
C THR A 169 23.52 35.21 -19.25
N ASN A 170 22.77 34.68 -20.22
CA ASN A 170 22.59 33.22 -20.39
C ASN A 170 23.92 32.44 -20.53
N LYS A 171 25.00 33.08 -21.00
CA LYS A 171 26.32 32.44 -21.17
C LYS A 171 27.16 32.48 -19.89
N THR A 172 26.98 33.50 -19.06
CA THR A 172 27.81 33.74 -17.87
C THR A 172 27.17 33.21 -16.59
N VAL A 173 25.84 33.06 -16.56
CA VAL A 173 25.12 32.52 -15.41
C VAL A 173 25.48 31.05 -15.19
N ARG A 174 25.75 30.69 -13.93
CA ARG A 174 25.97 29.30 -13.53
C ARG A 174 24.86 28.92 -12.56
N VAL A 175 24.13 27.87 -12.89
CA VAL A 175 23.03 27.38 -12.08
C VAL A 175 23.58 26.80 -10.77
N PRO A 176 22.88 26.94 -9.64
CA PRO A 176 23.27 26.29 -8.40
C PRO A 176 23.38 24.78 -8.55
N ARG A 177 24.23 24.17 -7.72
CA ARG A 177 24.50 22.74 -7.74
C ARG A 177 24.06 22.11 -6.43
N ASN A 178 23.91 20.78 -6.44
CA ASN A 178 23.63 19.98 -5.26
C ASN A 178 22.34 20.40 -4.54
N PHE A 179 21.24 20.50 -5.27
CA PHE A 179 19.95 20.76 -4.67
C PHE A 179 19.52 19.58 -3.78
N THR A 180 19.16 19.92 -2.55
CA THR A 180 18.68 19.01 -1.51
C THR A 180 17.30 19.47 -1.07
N LEU A 181 16.30 18.61 -1.16
CA LEU A 181 14.94 18.91 -0.74
C LEU A 181 14.58 17.96 0.39
N MET A 182 14.48 18.46 1.61
CA MET A 182 14.12 17.63 2.77
C MET A 182 12.70 17.94 3.21
N GLY A 183 12.00 16.91 3.69
CA GLY A 183 10.72 17.01 4.38
C GLY A 183 10.69 15.94 5.48
N PRO A 184 9.63 15.85 6.29
CA PRO A 184 9.49 14.77 7.27
C PRO A 184 9.54 13.38 6.58
N GLY A 185 10.68 12.68 6.70
CA GLY A 185 10.94 11.42 5.99
C GLY A 185 12.37 11.33 5.40
N PRO A 186 12.63 10.39 4.47
CA PRO A 186 13.96 10.12 3.91
C PRO A 186 14.57 11.21 3.01
N GLY A 187 13.85 12.31 2.75
CA GLY A 187 14.32 13.42 1.92
C GLY A 187 14.49 13.07 0.43
N TYR A 188 14.64 14.10 -0.39
CA TYR A 188 14.79 14.02 -1.83
C TYR A 188 16.13 14.64 -2.24
N THR A 189 16.80 14.01 -3.20
CA THR A 189 17.99 14.59 -3.82
C THR A 189 17.68 14.84 -5.28
N CYS A 190 17.96 16.06 -5.73
CA CYS A 190 17.82 16.37 -7.15
C CYS A 190 18.89 15.64 -7.95
N GLY A 191 18.49 15.06 -9.08
CA GLY A 191 19.43 14.66 -10.13
C GLY A 191 20.19 15.88 -10.70
N PRO A 192 21.16 15.65 -11.59
CA PRO A 192 21.90 16.74 -12.22
C PRO A 192 20.95 17.72 -12.92
N ALA A 193 21.12 19.01 -12.63
CA ALA A 193 20.32 20.09 -13.18
C ALA A 193 20.46 20.14 -14.71
N LYS A 194 19.34 20.13 -15.45
CA LYS A 194 19.32 20.18 -16.91
C LYS A 194 18.69 21.48 -17.39
N VAL A 195 19.40 22.21 -18.25
CA VAL A 195 18.85 23.37 -18.95
C VAL A 195 17.86 22.87 -19.98
N VAL A 196 16.63 23.40 -19.95
CA VAL A 196 15.53 22.99 -20.84
C VAL A 196 14.87 24.23 -21.45
N ARG A 197 13.89 24.02 -22.33
CA ARG A 197 13.17 25.12 -22.99
C ARG A 197 12.52 26.05 -21.95
N PRO A 198 12.69 27.38 -22.03
CA PRO A 198 12.21 28.27 -20.99
C PRO A 198 10.69 28.31 -20.83
N THR A 199 10.21 28.33 -19.58
CA THR A 199 8.79 28.37 -19.23
C THR A 199 8.11 29.61 -19.81
N LYS A 200 6.90 29.44 -20.35
CA LYS A 200 6.02 30.54 -20.76
C LYS A 200 4.98 30.76 -19.68
N PHE A 201 4.91 31.97 -19.14
CA PHE A 201 3.92 32.41 -18.17
C PHE A 201 2.88 33.27 -18.88
N VAL A 202 1.62 32.85 -18.81
CA VAL A 202 0.50 33.68 -19.23
C VAL A 202 0.17 34.62 -18.07
N THR A 203 0.06 35.91 -18.33
CA THR A 203 -0.32 36.90 -17.32
C THR A 203 -1.70 36.59 -16.76
N THR A 204 -1.98 37.02 -15.53
CA THR A 204 -3.24 36.74 -14.83
C THR A 204 -4.47 37.28 -15.56
N ASP A 205 -4.29 38.33 -16.37
CA ASP A 205 -5.32 38.90 -17.25
C ASP A 205 -5.47 38.16 -18.60
N THR A 206 -4.71 37.08 -18.81
CA THR A 206 -4.62 36.23 -20.02
C THR A 206 -4.20 36.91 -21.32
N ARG A 207 -3.82 38.20 -21.27
CA ARG A 207 -3.55 39.01 -22.47
C ARG A 207 -2.11 38.94 -22.96
N ARG A 208 -1.15 38.55 -22.12
CA ARG A 208 0.28 38.56 -22.44
C ARG A 208 0.95 37.26 -22.02
N THR A 209 1.80 36.72 -22.90
CA THR A 209 2.69 35.62 -22.53
C THR A 209 4.09 36.18 -22.33
N THR A 210 4.68 35.96 -21.16
CA THR A 210 6.09 36.26 -20.87
C THR A 210 6.86 34.94 -20.80
N GLN A 211 8.14 34.97 -21.16
CA GLN A 211 8.96 33.76 -21.17
C GLN A 211 10.16 33.94 -20.24
N ALA A 212 10.47 32.91 -19.45
CA ALA A 212 11.74 32.86 -18.71
C ALA A 212 12.91 32.99 -19.70
N MET A 213 14.00 33.62 -19.26
CA MET A 213 15.20 33.80 -20.09
C MET A 213 16.05 32.54 -20.15
N THR A 214 16.02 31.74 -19.07
CA THR A 214 16.59 30.38 -18.97
C THR A 214 15.78 29.59 -17.96
N LEU A 215 15.44 28.32 -18.29
CA LEU A 215 14.87 27.36 -17.36
C LEU A 215 15.89 26.27 -17.07
N THR A 216 16.11 26.00 -15.78
CA THR A 216 16.79 24.78 -15.36
C THR A 216 15.86 23.91 -14.54
N VAL A 217 15.77 22.63 -14.91
CA VAL A 217 14.94 21.64 -14.22
C VAL A 217 15.84 20.68 -13.47
N CYS A 218 15.47 20.43 -12.22
CA CYS A 218 15.99 19.34 -11.42
C CYS A 218 14.83 18.40 -11.08
N ILE A 219 14.97 17.12 -11.42
CA ILE A 219 14.01 16.10 -11.01
C ILE A 219 14.54 15.50 -9.70
N GLY A 220 13.86 15.81 -8.61
CA GLY A 220 14.03 15.20 -7.30
C GLY A 220 13.38 13.83 -7.29
N ARG A 221 14.21 12.79 -7.21
CA ARG A 221 13.76 11.43 -6.93
C ARG A 221 14.02 11.13 -5.46
N GLU A 222 13.19 10.28 -4.85
CA GLU A 222 13.44 9.82 -3.49
C GLU A 222 14.85 9.26 -3.41
N ARG A 223 15.59 9.64 -2.36
CA ARG A 223 17.01 9.33 -2.24
C ARG A 223 17.23 7.82 -2.26
N LYS A 224 17.68 7.28 -3.41
CA LYS A 224 18.36 5.98 -3.48
C LYS A 224 19.81 6.23 -3.09
N ASP A 225 20.21 5.81 -1.90
CA ASP A 225 21.61 5.89 -1.46
C ASP A 225 22.51 5.00 -2.35
N ARG A 226 23.00 5.59 -3.45
CA ARG A 226 24.25 5.28 -4.14
C ARG A 226 24.93 6.65 -4.28
N GLU A 227 25.59 7.19 -3.26
CA GLU A 227 26.82 6.70 -2.66
C GLU A 227 26.89 7.10 -1.17
N MET A 228 27.16 6.09 -0.33
CA MET A 228 27.76 6.12 1.01
C MET A 228 27.59 7.37 1.89
N GLY A 229 26.41 7.53 2.51
CA GLY A 229 26.25 8.33 3.73
C GLY A 229 25.31 7.63 4.69
N ARG A 230 25.81 7.20 5.86
CA ARG A 230 25.03 6.47 6.88
C ARG A 230 23.76 7.23 7.28
N GLY A 231 22.60 6.85 6.74
CA GLY A 231 21.32 7.20 7.34
C GLY A 231 21.26 6.68 8.78
N ARG A 232 20.96 7.56 9.74
CA ARG A 232 20.74 7.18 11.15
C ARG A 232 19.47 6.34 11.22
N VAL A 233 19.64 5.03 11.36
CA VAL A 233 18.54 4.12 11.68
C VAL A 233 18.27 4.25 13.18
N GLN A 234 17.04 4.57 13.56
CA GLN A 234 16.62 4.53 14.97
C GLN A 234 16.97 3.17 15.57
N LEU A 235 17.55 3.15 16.78
CA LEU A 235 17.98 1.94 17.45
C LEU A 235 16.77 1.18 18.04
N LYS A 236 15.94 0.64 17.16
CA LYS A 236 14.75 -0.16 17.48
C LYS A 236 14.63 -1.34 16.53
N ARG A 237 13.87 -2.36 16.92
CA ARG A 237 13.61 -3.52 16.07
C ARG A 237 12.91 -3.05 14.78
N ILE A 238 13.41 -3.51 13.63
CA ILE A 238 12.76 -3.25 12.33
C ILE A 238 11.61 -4.24 12.17
N GLU A 239 10.37 -3.76 12.16
CA GLU A 239 9.18 -4.62 12.10
C GLU A 239 9.00 -5.30 10.74
N ASN A 240 9.22 -4.56 9.65
CA ASN A 240 9.16 -5.10 8.30
C ASN A 240 10.22 -6.21 8.10
N LYS A 241 9.74 -7.42 7.79
CA LYS A 241 10.57 -8.64 7.65
C LYS A 241 11.63 -8.52 6.55
N ILE A 242 11.31 -7.89 5.43
CA ILE A 242 12.23 -7.72 4.28
C ILE A 242 13.31 -6.70 4.65
N ASN A 243 12.93 -5.53 5.17
CA ASN A 243 13.89 -4.50 5.59
C ASN A 243 14.81 -5.00 6.69
N ARG A 244 14.29 -5.81 7.64
CA ARG A 244 15.08 -6.44 8.69
C ARG A 244 16.11 -7.42 8.09
N GLN A 245 15.72 -8.24 7.12
CA GLN A 245 16.61 -9.20 6.46
C GLN A 245 17.71 -8.51 5.63
N VAL A 246 17.35 -7.46 4.88
CA VAL A 246 18.30 -6.67 4.08
C VAL A 246 19.26 -5.91 5.00
N THR A 247 18.74 -5.30 6.07
CA THR A 247 19.57 -4.58 7.05
C THR A 247 20.51 -5.52 7.80
N PHE A 248 20.04 -6.70 8.21
CA PHE A 248 20.88 -7.75 8.79
C PHE A 248 22.03 -8.09 7.85
N SER A 249 21.73 -8.34 6.57
CA SER A 249 22.75 -8.70 5.57
C SER A 249 23.80 -7.60 5.41
N LYS A 250 23.38 -6.33 5.30
CA LYS A 250 24.29 -5.18 5.17
C LYS A 250 25.10 -4.93 6.44
N ARG A 251 24.48 -4.91 7.61
CA ARG A 251 25.17 -4.65 8.89
C ARG A 251 26.12 -5.78 9.26
N ARG A 252 25.75 -7.03 9.02
CA ARG A 252 26.63 -8.20 9.18
C ARG A 252 27.86 -8.06 8.29
N SER A 253 27.70 -7.78 7.00
CA SER A 253 28.84 -7.58 6.09
C SER A 253 29.71 -6.39 6.50
N GLY A 254 29.10 -5.28 6.95
CA GLY A 254 29.84 -4.14 7.47
C GLY A 254 30.60 -4.44 8.77
N LEU A 255 30.04 -5.27 9.64
CA LEU A 255 30.69 -5.70 10.88
C LEU A 255 31.88 -6.61 10.61
N LEU A 256 31.73 -7.57 9.69
CA LEU A 256 32.82 -8.44 9.22
C LEU A 256 33.96 -7.61 8.63
N LYS A 257 33.64 -6.61 7.80
CA LYS A 257 34.65 -5.72 7.20
C LYS A 257 35.44 -4.97 8.26
N LYS A 258 34.77 -4.44 9.28
CA LYS A 258 35.45 -3.75 10.39
C LYS A 258 36.31 -4.67 11.23
N ALA A 259 35.81 -5.86 11.55
CA ALA A 259 36.57 -6.86 12.29
C ALA A 259 37.88 -7.17 11.54
N HIS A 260 37.79 -7.30 10.22
CA HIS A 260 38.95 -7.45 9.35
C HIS A 260 39.86 -6.21 9.32
N GLU A 261 39.30 -5.00 9.19
CA GLU A 261 40.07 -3.76 9.24
C GLU A 261 40.83 -3.61 10.56
N ILE A 262 40.21 -3.92 11.71
CA ILE A 262 40.87 -3.89 13.04
C ILE A 262 42.01 -4.91 13.08
N SER A 263 41.76 -6.13 12.60
CA SER A 263 42.77 -7.18 12.56
C SER A 263 43.99 -6.75 11.75
N VAL A 264 43.78 -6.17 10.57
CA VAL A 264 44.88 -5.75 9.68
C VAL A 264 45.57 -4.48 10.16
N LEU A 265 44.82 -3.48 10.61
CA LEU A 265 45.38 -2.17 10.98
C LEU A 265 46.08 -2.19 12.34
N CYS A 266 45.67 -3.06 13.24
CA CYS A 266 46.17 -3.11 14.62
C CYS A 266 46.90 -4.41 14.96
N ASP A 267 47.11 -5.30 13.99
CA ASP A 267 47.66 -6.65 14.19
C ASP A 267 46.95 -7.42 15.32
N ALA A 268 45.63 -7.23 15.40
CA ALA A 268 44.80 -7.77 16.47
C ALA A 268 44.19 -9.10 16.07
N GLU A 269 44.25 -10.11 16.94
CA GLU A 269 43.49 -11.35 16.76
C GLU A 269 42.00 -11.10 17.07
N VAL A 270 41.17 -11.02 16.02
CA VAL A 270 39.73 -10.76 16.09
C VAL A 270 38.92 -11.99 15.67
N ALA A 271 37.94 -12.38 16.49
CA ALA A 271 36.91 -13.36 16.14
C ALA A 271 35.51 -12.73 16.22
N LEU A 272 34.64 -13.04 15.27
CA LEU A 272 33.27 -12.53 15.17
C LEU A 272 32.31 -13.66 14.78
N VAL A 273 31.24 -13.84 15.58
CA VAL A 273 30.20 -14.86 15.37
C VAL A 273 28.82 -14.20 15.34
N VAL A 274 28.02 -14.48 14.31
CA VAL A 274 26.69 -13.88 14.10
C VAL A 274 25.67 -14.92 13.66
N PHE A 275 24.61 -15.11 14.44
CA PHE A 275 23.46 -15.95 14.05
C PHE A 275 22.32 -15.09 13.48
N SER A 276 21.74 -15.51 12.36
CA SER A 276 20.51 -14.90 11.84
C SER A 276 19.28 -15.34 12.63
N SER A 277 18.16 -14.62 12.49
CA SER A 277 16.87 -15.01 13.10
C SER A 277 16.29 -16.34 12.59
N LYS A 278 16.92 -16.96 11.58
CA LYS A 278 16.58 -18.30 11.07
C LYS A 278 17.59 -19.36 11.52
N GLY A 279 18.50 -19.03 12.45
CA GLY A 279 19.53 -19.94 12.98
C GLY A 279 20.79 -20.08 12.12
N LYS A 280 20.86 -19.46 10.93
CA LYS A 280 22.07 -19.54 10.07
C LYS A 280 23.26 -18.79 10.70
N LEU A 281 24.38 -19.49 10.87
CA LEU A 281 25.67 -18.99 11.36
C LEU A 281 26.43 -18.21 10.28
N PHE A 282 27.09 -17.13 10.69
CA PHE A 282 28.05 -16.33 9.92
C PHE A 282 29.21 -15.95 10.82
N GLU A 283 30.44 -16.22 10.38
CA GLU A 283 31.61 -16.08 11.24
C GLU A 283 32.81 -15.44 10.51
N TYR A 284 33.76 -14.89 11.28
CA TYR A 284 35.04 -14.36 10.83
C TYR A 284 36.10 -14.56 11.90
N SER A 285 37.29 -15.02 11.51
CA SER A 285 38.48 -15.09 12.36
C SER A 285 39.68 -14.45 11.67
N THR A 286 40.59 -13.95 12.49
CA THR A 286 41.91 -13.49 12.04
C THR A 286 42.81 -14.72 11.95
N ASP A 287 43.29 -15.03 10.75
CA ASP A 287 43.89 -16.32 10.38
C ASP A 287 42.95 -17.54 10.49
N SER A 288 43.36 -18.62 9.82
CA SER A 288 42.52 -19.74 9.37
C SER A 288 41.97 -20.68 10.46
N SER A 289 41.91 -20.26 11.73
CA SER A 289 41.23 -21.05 12.77
C SER A 289 40.64 -20.16 13.87
N MET A 290 39.31 -20.11 13.90
CA MET A 290 38.51 -19.51 14.98
C MET A 290 38.78 -20.19 16.33
N GLU A 291 39.09 -21.49 16.32
CA GLU A 291 39.37 -22.28 17.53
C GLU A 291 40.57 -21.72 18.29
N ARG A 292 41.64 -21.31 17.60
CA ARG A 292 42.86 -20.79 18.27
C ARG A 292 42.60 -19.50 19.06
N ILE A 293 41.80 -18.59 18.50
CA ILE A 293 41.44 -17.33 19.17
C ILE A 293 40.53 -17.61 20.36
N LEU A 294 39.55 -18.52 20.20
CA LEU A 294 38.67 -18.93 21.29
C LEU A 294 39.42 -19.64 22.42
N GLU A 295 40.39 -20.51 22.11
CA GLU A 295 41.27 -21.15 23.09
C GLU A 295 42.17 -20.15 23.83
N ARG A 296 42.67 -19.12 23.13
CA ARG A 296 43.46 -18.06 23.75
C ARG A 296 42.61 -17.21 24.69
N TYR A 297 41.38 -16.90 24.28
CA TYR A 297 40.40 -16.20 25.10
C TYR A 297 40.03 -17.02 26.34
N ASP A 298 39.76 -18.32 26.18
CA ASP A 298 39.44 -19.21 27.30
C ASP A 298 40.62 -19.30 28.29
N ARG A 299 41.85 -19.49 27.80
CA ARG A 299 43.06 -19.44 28.64
C ARG A 299 43.23 -18.11 29.39
N TYR A 300 42.95 -16.98 28.74
CA TYR A 300 43.01 -15.66 29.38
C TYR A 300 41.97 -15.56 30.51
N LEU A 301 40.73 -16.02 30.29
CA LEU A 301 39.68 -16.07 31.32
C LEU A 301 40.04 -17.00 32.49
N TYR A 302 40.75 -18.10 32.25
CA TYR A 302 41.27 -18.97 33.30
C TYR A 302 42.40 -18.30 34.11
N SER A 303 43.27 -17.51 33.48
CA SER A 303 44.34 -16.78 34.17
C SER A 303 43.88 -15.50 34.89
N ASP A 304 42.88 -14.79 34.37
CA ASP A 304 42.32 -13.58 35.00
C ASP A 304 41.50 -13.94 36.27
N LYS A 305 40.99 -15.18 36.33
CA LYS A 305 40.42 -15.79 37.54
C LYS A 305 41.45 -16.08 38.64
N GLN A 306 42.75 -16.15 38.33
CA GLN A 306 43.80 -16.29 39.36
C GLN A 306 44.30 -14.96 39.93
N LEU A 307 44.11 -13.84 39.21
CA LEU A 307 44.60 -12.52 39.63
C LEU A 307 43.55 -11.65 40.36
N VAL A 308 42.26 -11.95 40.21
CA VAL A 308 41.20 -11.36 41.06
C VAL A 308 40.92 -12.28 42.27
N GLY A 309 42.00 -12.67 42.94
CA GLY A 309 41.97 -13.33 44.24
C GLY A 309 41.72 -12.30 45.33
N ARG A 310 40.44 -12.08 45.68
CA ARG A 310 39.93 -11.82 47.05
C ARG A 310 38.39 -11.71 47.04
N ASP A 311 37.73 -12.82 46.75
CA ASP A 311 36.55 -13.30 47.51
C ASP A 311 36.15 -14.71 47.02
N ILE A 312 36.77 -15.73 47.61
CA ILE A 312 36.83 -17.11 47.09
C ILE A 312 35.54 -17.93 47.37
N SER A 313 34.51 -17.41 48.04
CA SER A 313 33.36 -18.25 48.43
C SER A 313 32.16 -18.27 47.45
N GLN A 314 32.01 -17.29 46.55
CA GLN A 314 30.84 -17.24 45.64
C GLN A 314 31.08 -17.78 44.22
N SER A 315 32.32 -17.71 43.70
CA SER A 315 32.60 -18.03 42.29
C SER A 315 32.55 -19.53 41.97
N GLU A 316 33.01 -20.39 42.88
CA GLU A 316 32.92 -21.86 42.71
C GLU A 316 31.46 -22.35 42.68
N ASN A 317 30.58 -21.68 43.43
CA ASN A 317 29.16 -22.01 43.46
C ASN A 317 28.50 -21.77 42.09
N TRP A 318 28.81 -20.67 41.40
CA TRP A 318 28.23 -20.37 40.09
C TRP A 318 28.73 -21.27 38.96
N VAL A 319 30.00 -21.70 39.00
CA VAL A 319 30.54 -22.67 38.04
C VAL A 319 29.86 -24.03 38.21
N LEU A 320 29.66 -24.47 39.46
CA LEU A 320 28.95 -25.69 39.78
C LEU A 320 27.46 -25.61 39.41
N GLU A 321 26.79 -24.50 39.68
CA GLU A 321 25.39 -24.28 39.31
C GLU A 321 25.19 -24.19 37.79
N HIS A 322 26.12 -23.58 37.05
CA HIS A 322 26.09 -23.57 35.59
C HIS A 322 26.25 -24.99 35.02
N ALA A 323 27.18 -25.79 35.55
CA ALA A 323 27.36 -27.18 35.14
C ALA A 323 26.11 -28.03 35.43
N LYS A 324 25.50 -27.85 36.61
CA LYS A 324 24.22 -28.50 36.96
C LYS A 324 23.09 -28.07 36.02
N LEU A 325 23.02 -26.79 35.66
CA LEU A 325 21.99 -26.27 34.75
C LEU A 325 22.18 -26.78 33.33
N LYS A 326 23.42 -26.80 32.82
CA LYS A 326 23.76 -27.35 31.50
C LYS A 326 23.38 -28.83 31.40
N ALA A 327 23.73 -29.64 32.42
CA ALA A 327 23.32 -31.03 32.49
C ALA A 327 21.78 -31.20 32.49
N ARG A 328 21.05 -30.32 33.21
CA ARG A 328 19.57 -30.32 33.16
C ARG A 328 19.03 -29.96 31.78
N VAL A 329 19.63 -29.00 31.08
CA VAL A 329 19.23 -28.62 29.71
C VAL A 329 19.45 -29.77 28.74
N GLU A 330 20.61 -30.44 28.81
CA GLU A 330 20.90 -31.61 27.96
C GLU A 330 19.91 -32.75 28.21
N VAL A 331 19.55 -33.02 29.47
CA VAL A 331 18.51 -34.00 29.82
C VAL A 331 17.14 -33.57 29.28
N LEU A 332 16.78 -32.29 29.39
CA LEU A 332 15.51 -31.76 28.87
C LEU A 332 15.43 -31.84 27.34
N GLU A 333 16.51 -31.54 26.64
CA GLU A 333 16.59 -31.67 25.19
C GLU A 333 16.52 -33.12 24.74
N LYS A 334 17.19 -34.03 25.46
CA LYS A 334 17.07 -35.48 25.23
C LYS A 334 15.63 -35.93 25.43
N ASN A 335 15.00 -35.54 26.54
CA ASN A 335 13.60 -35.88 26.82
C ASN A 335 12.66 -35.33 25.74
N LYS A 336 12.90 -34.11 25.24
CA LYS A 336 12.15 -33.54 24.12
C LYS A 336 12.27 -34.41 22.87
N ARG A 337 13.47 -34.84 22.48
CA ARG A 337 13.66 -35.75 21.33
C ARG A 337 12.90 -37.05 21.52
N ASN A 338 12.98 -37.64 22.72
CA ASN A 338 12.24 -38.84 23.07
C ASN A 338 10.72 -38.65 22.97
N PHE A 339 10.16 -37.54 23.50
CA PHE A 339 8.73 -37.22 23.38
C PHE A 339 8.27 -37.03 21.93
N MET A 340 9.19 -36.68 21.02
CA MET A 340 8.93 -36.55 19.58
C MET A 340 9.11 -37.86 18.80
N GLY A 341 9.55 -38.94 19.48
CA GLY A 341 9.80 -40.25 18.87
C GLY A 341 11.19 -40.40 18.23
N GLU A 342 12.12 -39.49 18.53
CA GLU A 342 13.51 -39.51 18.05
C GLU A 342 14.45 -40.12 19.13
N ASP A 343 15.60 -40.65 18.73
CA ASP A 343 16.65 -41.22 19.61
C ASP A 343 16.21 -42.31 20.61
N LEU A 344 15.12 -43.04 20.29
CA LEU A 344 14.51 -44.04 21.17
C LEU A 344 15.36 -45.30 21.39
N ASP A 345 16.29 -45.60 20.50
CA ASP A 345 17.16 -46.78 20.56
C ASP A 345 18.02 -46.83 21.84
N SER A 346 18.20 -45.67 22.49
CA SER A 346 18.97 -45.52 23.72
C SER A 346 18.17 -45.77 25.01
N LEU A 347 16.87 -46.03 24.91
CA LEU A 347 15.97 -46.22 26.06
C LEU A 347 15.72 -47.70 26.36
N SER A 348 15.60 -48.04 27.64
CA SER A 348 15.16 -49.38 28.04
C SER A 348 13.67 -49.57 27.82
N LEU A 349 13.21 -50.83 27.74
CA LEU A 349 11.80 -51.15 27.55
C LEU A 349 10.88 -50.53 28.62
N LYS A 350 11.33 -50.46 29.88
CA LYS A 350 10.57 -49.84 30.97
C LYS A 350 10.46 -48.32 30.81
N GLU A 351 11.53 -47.66 30.35
CA GLU A 351 11.52 -46.22 30.09
C GLU A 351 10.64 -45.87 28.89
N LEU A 352 10.65 -46.71 27.85
CA LEU A 352 9.79 -46.57 26.69
C LEU A 352 8.30 -46.66 27.07
N GLN A 353 7.94 -47.64 27.91
CA GLN A 353 6.56 -47.78 28.43
C GLN A 353 6.14 -46.59 29.31
N SER A 354 7.05 -46.06 30.13
CA SER A 354 6.77 -44.87 30.93
C SER A 354 6.55 -43.63 30.07
N LEU A 355 7.37 -43.48 29.01
CA LEU A 355 7.27 -42.40 28.04
C LEU A 355 5.94 -42.47 27.27
N GLU A 356 5.55 -43.65 26.82
CA GLU A 356 4.26 -43.89 26.17
C GLU A 356 3.09 -43.50 27.08
N HIS A 357 3.11 -43.92 28.34
CA HIS A 357 2.05 -43.58 29.30
C HIS A 357 1.96 -42.06 29.56
N GLN A 358 3.10 -41.37 29.68
CA GLN A 358 3.13 -39.91 29.85
C GLN A 358 2.59 -39.19 28.62
N LEU A 359 2.93 -39.64 27.41
CA LEU A 359 2.42 -39.08 26.17
C LEU A 359 0.92 -39.31 26.02
N ASP A 360 0.42 -40.51 26.34
CA ASP A 360 -1.01 -40.81 26.28
C ASP A 360 -1.82 -39.95 27.27
N ALA A 361 -1.33 -39.79 28.50
CA ALA A 361 -1.95 -38.90 29.49
C ALA A 361 -1.94 -37.42 29.04
N ALA A 362 -0.82 -36.94 28.49
CA ALA A 362 -0.70 -35.57 27.98
C ALA A 362 -1.64 -35.34 26.78
N ILE A 363 -1.70 -36.29 25.84
CA ILE A 363 -2.60 -36.22 24.67
C ILE A 363 -4.06 -36.22 25.10
N LYS A 364 -4.44 -37.05 26.08
CA LYS A 364 -5.80 -37.05 26.65
C LYS A 364 -6.14 -35.68 27.26
N SER A 365 -5.22 -35.08 28.02
CA SER A 365 -5.40 -33.74 28.61
C SER A 365 -5.54 -32.65 27.54
N ILE A 366 -4.67 -32.65 26.53
CA ILE A 366 -4.72 -31.69 25.39
C ILE A 366 -6.03 -31.84 24.63
N ARG A 367 -6.46 -33.07 24.34
CA ARG A 367 -7.73 -33.36 23.65
C ARG A 367 -8.92 -32.87 24.47
N SER A 368 -8.92 -33.11 25.77
CA SER A 368 -9.96 -32.59 26.69
C SER A 368 -10.03 -31.07 26.63
N ARG A 369 -8.88 -30.37 26.74
CA ARG A 369 -8.80 -28.90 26.66
C ARG A 369 -9.29 -28.35 25.31
N LYS A 370 -8.91 -29.01 24.21
CA LYS A 370 -9.35 -28.64 22.85
C LYS A 370 -10.85 -28.84 22.67
N ASN A 371 -11.39 -29.95 23.18
CA ASN A 371 -12.82 -30.21 23.17
C ASN A 371 -13.58 -29.18 23.99
N GLN A 372 -13.08 -28.82 25.19
CA GLN A 372 -13.67 -27.77 26.02
C GLN A 372 -13.71 -26.43 25.27
N ALA A 373 -12.60 -25.99 24.67
CA ALA A 373 -12.56 -24.76 23.87
C ALA A 373 -13.52 -24.81 22.67
N MET A 374 -13.66 -25.97 22.02
CA MET A 374 -14.61 -26.17 20.94
C MET A 374 -16.07 -26.07 21.43
N PHE A 375 -16.39 -26.68 22.58
CA PHE A 375 -17.73 -26.57 23.19
C PHE A 375 -18.06 -25.14 23.60
N GLU A 376 -17.09 -24.39 24.15
CA GLU A 376 -17.24 -22.97 24.46
C GLU A 376 -17.53 -22.16 23.19
N SER A 377 -16.81 -22.42 22.09
CA SER A 377 -17.08 -21.81 20.78
C SER A 377 -18.47 -22.18 20.24
N ILE A 378 -18.88 -23.44 20.33
CA ILE A 378 -20.21 -23.90 19.89
C ILE A 378 -21.30 -23.21 20.73
N SER A 379 -21.13 -23.15 22.05
CA SER A 379 -22.08 -22.47 22.94
C SER A 379 -22.18 -20.98 22.62
N ALA A 380 -21.06 -20.32 22.35
CA ALA A 380 -21.04 -18.92 21.92
C ALA A 380 -21.76 -18.71 20.58
N LEU A 381 -21.58 -19.62 19.62
CA LEU A 381 -22.27 -19.60 18.33
C LEU A 381 -23.77 -19.87 18.49
N GLN A 382 -24.19 -20.85 19.30
CA GLN A 382 -25.60 -21.12 19.60
C GLN A 382 -26.28 -19.94 20.30
N LYS A 383 -25.59 -19.26 21.22
CA LYS A 383 -26.09 -18.02 21.83
C LYS A 383 -26.28 -16.90 20.81
N LYS A 384 -25.35 -16.77 19.85
CA LYS A 384 -25.51 -15.82 18.73
C LYS A 384 -26.66 -16.23 17.80
N ASP A 385 -26.80 -17.50 17.48
CA ASP A 385 -27.89 -18.01 16.65
C ASP A 385 -29.25 -17.75 17.30
N LYS A 386 -29.39 -18.03 18.60
CA LYS A 386 -30.60 -17.70 19.37
C LYS A 386 -30.86 -16.19 19.42
N ALA A 387 -29.85 -15.37 19.66
CA ALA A 387 -29.99 -13.90 19.64
C ALA A 387 -30.40 -13.39 18.24
N LEU A 388 -29.87 -14.00 17.17
CA LEU A 388 -30.25 -13.70 15.80
C LEU A 388 -31.66 -14.18 15.49
N GLN A 389 -32.08 -15.33 16.02
CA GLN A 389 -33.43 -15.86 15.88
C GLN A 389 -34.44 -14.99 16.63
N ASP A 390 -34.10 -14.51 17.82
CA ASP A 390 -34.90 -13.56 18.59
C ASP A 390 -34.95 -12.19 17.89
N HIS A 391 -33.84 -11.73 17.30
CA HIS A 391 -33.82 -10.53 16.48
C HIS A 391 -34.64 -10.71 15.20
N ASN A 392 -34.58 -11.88 14.56
CA ASN A 392 -35.37 -12.22 13.38
C ASN A 392 -36.87 -12.34 13.72
N ASN A 393 -37.21 -12.88 14.90
CA ASN A 393 -38.56 -12.90 15.44
C ASN A 393 -39.07 -11.49 15.77
N THR A 394 -38.17 -10.59 16.17
CA THR A 394 -38.45 -9.16 16.37
C THR A 394 -38.59 -8.41 15.03
N LEU A 395 -37.82 -8.79 14.01
CA LEU A 395 -37.93 -8.30 12.63
C LEU A 395 -39.15 -8.89 11.90
N LEU A 396 -39.65 -10.04 12.36
CA LEU A 396 -40.97 -10.61 12.05
C LEU A 396 -42.12 -9.83 12.71
N LYS A 397 -41.85 -8.65 13.31
CA LYS A 397 -42.89 -7.62 13.42
C LYS A 397 -43.34 -7.31 12.01
N LYS A 398 -44.50 -7.88 11.71
CA LYS A 398 -45.37 -7.79 10.54
C LYS A 398 -45.76 -6.35 10.12
N SER A 399 -45.09 -5.36 10.69
CA SER A 399 -45.33 -3.94 10.55
C SER A 399 -44.19 -3.12 11.17
N LEU A 400 -43.95 -1.90 10.67
CA LEU A 400 -43.05 -0.91 11.24
C LEU A 400 -43.87 0.27 11.78
N GLU A 401 -43.78 0.56 13.08
CA GLU A 401 -44.45 1.72 13.71
C GLU A 401 -43.58 2.99 13.63
N ILE A 402 -44.18 4.16 13.87
CA ILE A 402 -43.47 5.45 13.97
C ILE A 402 -42.27 5.34 14.90
N GLY A 403 -41.14 5.95 14.50
CA GLY A 403 -39.91 5.99 15.28
C GLY A 403 -39.05 4.73 15.17
N ASN A 404 -39.60 3.62 14.68
CA ASN A 404 -38.83 2.40 14.41
C ASN A 404 -38.12 2.48 13.05
N ASN A 405 -37.00 1.77 12.92
CA ASN A 405 -36.27 1.67 11.66
C ASN A 405 -35.81 0.23 11.39
N LEU A 406 -35.62 -0.07 10.10
CA LEU A 406 -35.01 -1.29 9.60
C LEU A 406 -33.71 -0.91 8.90
N SER A 407 -32.60 -1.54 9.27
CA SER A 407 -31.30 -1.30 8.63
C SER A 407 -30.88 -2.51 7.80
N SER A 408 -30.23 -2.25 6.67
CA SER A 408 -29.69 -3.30 5.82
C SER A 408 -28.49 -3.98 6.49
N ARG A 409 -28.08 -5.09 5.88
CA ARG A 409 -26.77 -5.71 6.10
C ARG A 409 -25.69 -4.93 5.35
N LEU A 410 -24.43 -5.11 5.76
CA LEU A 410 -23.27 -4.48 5.12
C LEU A 410 -22.98 -5.09 3.74
N THR A 411 -23.07 -6.42 3.63
CA THR A 411 -22.95 -7.19 2.39
C THR A 411 -23.90 -8.38 2.46
N GLU A 412 -24.06 -9.14 1.38
CA GLU A 412 -24.91 -10.36 1.36
C GLU A 412 -24.52 -11.37 2.45
N THR A 413 -23.21 -11.53 2.69
CA THR A 413 -22.64 -12.50 3.65
C THR A 413 -22.34 -11.92 5.03
N SER A 414 -22.41 -10.61 5.20
CA SER A 414 -22.06 -9.92 6.46
C SER A 414 -23.30 -9.48 7.22
N PHE A 415 -23.47 -9.99 8.44
CA PHE A 415 -24.56 -9.57 9.35
C PHE A 415 -24.31 -8.25 10.07
N LYS A 416 -23.24 -7.52 9.73
CA LYS A 416 -23.02 -6.17 10.26
C LYS A 416 -24.04 -5.20 9.69
N LYS A 417 -24.36 -4.15 10.44
CA LYS A 417 -25.26 -3.05 10.00
C LYS A 417 -24.66 -2.39 8.75
N GLY A 418 -25.48 -2.23 7.71
CA GLY A 418 -25.13 -1.59 6.45
C GLY A 418 -25.63 -0.15 6.35
N ARG A 419 -25.44 0.42 5.16
CA ARG A 419 -25.70 1.85 4.88
C ARG A 419 -27.15 2.17 4.51
N PHE A 420 -27.98 1.19 4.18
CA PHE A 420 -29.36 1.46 3.78
C PHE A 420 -30.32 1.32 4.96
N ARG A 421 -31.33 2.20 5.00
CA ARG A 421 -32.30 2.23 6.08
C ARG A 421 -33.71 2.53 5.57
N LEU A 422 -34.67 1.79 6.08
CA LEU A 422 -36.10 2.09 5.98
C LEU A 422 -36.56 2.68 7.31
N HIS A 423 -37.20 3.84 7.29
CA HIS A 423 -37.64 4.52 8.49
C HIS A 423 -39.00 5.19 8.27
N LEU A 424 -39.93 4.98 9.20
CA LEU A 424 -41.17 5.73 9.30
C LEU A 424 -40.93 6.88 10.30
N PHE A 425 -40.76 8.09 9.76
CA PHE A 425 -40.47 9.27 10.56
C PHE A 425 -41.68 9.72 11.39
N ASP A 426 -41.43 10.52 12.43
CA ASP A 426 -42.46 11.07 13.31
C ASP A 426 -43.47 11.97 12.59
N ASN A 427 -43.11 12.51 11.42
CA ASN A 427 -44.02 13.25 10.55
C ASN A 427 -44.94 12.36 9.68
N GLY A 428 -44.85 11.03 9.85
CA GLY A 428 -45.67 10.04 9.17
C GLY A 428 -45.22 9.65 7.76
N ASP A 429 -44.08 10.15 7.28
CA ASP A 429 -43.51 9.77 5.99
C ASP A 429 -42.62 8.53 6.09
N LEU A 430 -42.90 7.51 5.29
CA LEU A 430 -42.03 6.34 5.16
C LEU A 430 -40.95 6.64 4.12
N GLN A 431 -39.68 6.45 4.49
CA GLN A 431 -38.56 6.80 3.63
C GLN A 431 -37.51 5.68 3.59
N LEU A 432 -36.91 5.48 2.41
CA LEU A 432 -35.66 4.75 2.28
C LEU A 432 -34.49 5.73 2.12
N LEU A 433 -33.45 5.49 2.90
CA LEU A 433 -32.32 6.38 3.11
C LEU A 433 -31.00 5.64 2.91
N VAL A 434 -30.01 6.35 2.38
CA VAL A 434 -28.60 5.99 2.41
C VAL A 434 -27.94 6.78 3.53
N LEU A 435 -27.23 6.10 4.41
CA LEU A 435 -26.42 6.69 5.46
C LEU A 435 -24.98 6.82 5.00
N ASN A 436 -24.22 7.71 5.63
CA ASN A 436 -22.78 7.78 5.44
C ASN A 436 -22.13 6.43 5.80
N SER A 437 -21.46 5.81 4.83
CA SER A 437 -20.85 4.49 4.97
C SER A 437 -19.73 4.43 6.03
N LYS A 438 -19.11 5.56 6.37
CA LYS A 438 -18.04 5.63 7.37
C LYS A 438 -18.57 5.69 8.81
N THR A 439 -19.62 6.47 9.04
CA THR A 439 -20.16 6.71 10.38
C THR A 439 -21.30 5.75 10.71
N LEU A 440 -22.11 5.39 9.71
CA LEU A 440 -23.38 4.66 9.83
C LEU A 440 -24.33 5.27 10.87
N ALA A 441 -24.11 6.54 11.20
CA ALA A 441 -24.81 7.25 12.25
C ALA A 441 -26.22 7.63 11.78
N GLU A 442 -27.19 7.57 12.69
CA GLU A 442 -28.60 7.77 12.34
C GLU A 442 -28.92 9.18 11.84
N ARG A 443 -28.14 10.16 12.30
CA ARG A 443 -28.27 11.57 11.92
C ARG A 443 -27.48 11.92 10.67
N ASP A 444 -26.60 11.03 10.21
CA ASP A 444 -25.71 11.26 9.07
C ASP A 444 -26.32 10.62 7.81
N VAL A 445 -27.52 11.11 7.48
CA VAL A 445 -28.28 10.71 6.29
C VAL A 445 -27.65 11.38 5.08
N TYR A 446 -27.19 10.56 4.14
CA TYR A 446 -26.52 11.02 2.94
C TYR A 446 -27.52 11.32 1.83
N PHE A 447 -28.49 10.43 1.58
CA PHE A 447 -29.45 10.61 0.50
C PHE A 447 -30.77 9.88 0.76
N GLN A 448 -31.90 10.53 0.42
CA GLN A 448 -33.23 9.94 0.45
C GLN A 448 -33.63 9.53 -0.97
N TYR A 449 -33.83 8.23 -1.19
CA TYR A 449 -34.04 7.69 -2.55
C TYR A 449 -35.44 7.12 -2.79
N TYR A 450 -36.27 7.06 -1.75
CA TYR A 450 -37.69 6.68 -1.85
C TYR A 450 -38.49 7.32 -0.71
N LYS A 451 -39.75 7.67 -1.00
CA LYS A 451 -40.72 8.15 -0.02
C LYS A 451 -42.16 7.87 -0.41
N THR A 452 -43.05 7.83 0.57
CA THR A 452 -44.48 7.61 0.36
C THR A 452 -45.30 8.90 0.25
N ASP A 453 -44.71 10.05 0.62
CA ASP A 453 -45.37 11.36 0.66
C ASP A 453 -46.63 11.35 1.56
N THR A 454 -46.51 10.71 2.74
CA THR A 454 -47.61 10.51 3.69
C THR A 454 -47.52 11.44 4.90
N LYS A 455 -47.14 12.71 4.68
CA LYS A 455 -46.99 13.72 5.76
C LYS A 455 -48.29 14.46 6.07
N GLU A 456 -48.93 14.99 5.02
CA GLU A 456 -50.15 15.79 5.11
C GLU A 456 -51.08 15.39 3.96
N PRO A 457 -52.41 15.42 4.13
CA PRO A 457 -53.14 15.88 5.32
C PRO A 457 -53.20 14.83 6.45
N ASN A 458 -53.04 13.55 6.13
CA ASN A 458 -53.16 12.44 7.08
C ASN A 458 -51.80 11.74 7.24
N PRO A 459 -51.06 11.98 8.33
CA PRO A 459 -49.76 11.37 8.54
C PRO A 459 -49.83 9.84 8.67
N GLY A 460 -48.84 9.15 8.11
CA GLY A 460 -48.68 7.70 8.28
C GLY A 460 -48.37 7.30 9.72
N THR A 461 -49.05 6.28 10.22
CA THR A 461 -48.91 5.78 11.60
C THR A 461 -48.14 4.46 11.68
N ARG A 462 -48.27 3.63 10.65
CA ARG A 462 -47.68 2.29 10.62
C ARG A 462 -47.53 1.79 9.19
N LEU A 463 -46.37 1.27 8.84
CA LEU A 463 -46.18 0.46 7.63
C LEU A 463 -46.61 -0.98 7.94
N VAL A 464 -47.44 -1.57 7.08
CA VAL A 464 -47.93 -2.95 7.17
C VAL A 464 -47.46 -3.72 5.94
N PHE A 465 -46.86 -4.91 6.16
CA PHE A 465 -46.34 -5.79 5.10
C PHE A 465 -46.59 -7.27 5.39
N ASN A 466 -47.59 -7.55 6.22
CA ASN A 466 -47.93 -8.90 6.69
C ASN A 466 -49.10 -9.56 5.96
N GLN A 467 -49.77 -8.79 5.12
CA GLN A 467 -50.86 -9.20 4.26
C GLN A 467 -50.33 -9.24 2.82
N SER A 468 -51.16 -9.73 1.91
CA SER A 468 -50.91 -9.74 0.47
C SER A 468 -50.42 -8.39 -0.08
N ASP A 469 -50.79 -7.30 0.60
CA ASP A 469 -50.45 -5.93 0.22
C ASP A 469 -49.44 -5.29 1.19
N MET A 470 -48.66 -4.36 0.65
CA MET A 470 -47.79 -3.47 1.41
C MET A 470 -48.34 -2.05 1.36
N TYR A 471 -48.65 -1.48 2.54
CA TYR A 471 -49.27 -0.17 2.65
C TYR A 471 -48.86 0.56 3.93
N VAL A 472 -48.96 1.89 3.89
CA VAL A 472 -48.88 2.75 5.08
C VAL A 472 -50.30 3.06 5.55
N LEU A 473 -50.61 2.73 6.80
CA LEU A 473 -51.86 3.12 7.46
C LEU A 473 -51.77 4.59 7.87
N LEU A 474 -52.74 5.40 7.46
CA LEU A 474 -52.79 6.84 7.77
C LEU A 474 -53.61 7.10 9.04
N SER A 475 -53.46 8.30 9.61
CA SER A 475 -54.13 8.71 10.85
C SER A 475 -55.66 8.73 10.78
N ASP A 476 -56.22 8.89 9.57
CA ASP A 476 -57.67 8.83 9.30
C ASP A 476 -58.17 7.40 9.06
N ASN A 477 -57.32 6.39 9.30
CA ASN A 477 -57.56 4.98 9.05
C ASN A 477 -57.71 4.60 7.57
N SER A 478 -57.40 5.52 6.65
CA SER A 478 -57.21 5.19 5.23
C SER A 478 -55.83 4.58 4.97
N THR A 479 -55.65 3.93 3.82
CA THR A 479 -54.41 3.21 3.48
C THR A 479 -53.75 3.78 2.24
N ARG A 480 -52.47 4.13 2.35
CA ARG A 480 -51.63 4.43 1.19
C ARG A 480 -50.92 3.16 0.73
N PHE A 481 -51.45 2.53 -0.31
CA PHE A 481 -50.82 1.35 -0.92
C PHE A 481 -49.49 1.73 -1.56
N ILE A 482 -48.43 1.00 -1.19
CA ILE A 482 -47.12 1.06 -1.85
C ILE A 482 -47.17 0.16 -3.08
N LYS A 483 -47.70 -1.06 -2.92
CA LYS A 483 -48.00 -1.99 -4.01
C LYS A 483 -49.00 -3.05 -3.53
N SER A 484 -49.94 -3.42 -4.39
CA SER A 484 -50.84 -4.55 -4.14
C SER A 484 -50.30 -5.82 -4.79
N VAL A 485 -50.43 -6.95 -4.11
CA VAL A 485 -50.03 -8.24 -4.67
C VAL A 485 -51.08 -9.29 -4.39
N SER A 486 -51.50 -10.03 -5.40
CA SER A 486 -52.47 -11.13 -5.29
C SER A 486 -51.83 -12.42 -4.75
N VAL A 487 -51.23 -12.39 -3.56
CA VAL A 487 -50.61 -13.57 -2.93
C VAL A 487 -51.27 -13.86 -1.58
N SER A 488 -51.83 -15.06 -1.42
CA SER A 488 -52.56 -15.49 -0.21
C SER A 488 -51.59 -15.82 0.94
N SER A 489 -51.69 -15.09 2.06
CA SER A 489 -50.94 -15.40 3.29
C SER A 489 -51.33 -16.73 3.95
N ARG A 490 -52.46 -17.33 3.53
CA ARG A 490 -52.88 -18.67 3.99
C ARG A 490 -52.04 -19.76 3.35
N ASP A 491 -51.75 -19.63 2.06
CA ASP A 491 -51.13 -20.67 1.25
C ASP A 491 -49.60 -20.51 1.14
N ASP A 492 -49.09 -19.30 1.36
CA ASP A 492 -47.66 -18.99 1.23
C ASP A 492 -47.04 -18.41 2.52
N TYR A 493 -45.75 -18.69 2.75
CA TYR A 493 -44.91 -17.97 3.69
C TYR A 493 -44.45 -16.65 3.07
N LEU A 494 -44.63 -15.53 3.80
CA LEU A 494 -44.19 -14.20 3.36
C LEU A 494 -43.01 -13.70 4.19
N ARG A 495 -42.04 -13.07 3.54
CA ARG A 495 -40.87 -12.46 4.19
C ARG A 495 -40.52 -11.13 3.53
N ALA A 496 -40.40 -10.06 4.32
CA ALA A 496 -39.90 -8.77 3.86
C ALA A 496 -38.45 -8.55 4.34
N VAL A 497 -37.58 -8.04 3.47
CA VAL A 497 -36.15 -7.84 3.75
C VAL A 497 -35.67 -6.54 3.12
N LEU A 498 -34.96 -5.72 3.89
CA LEU A 498 -34.14 -4.64 3.33
C LEU A 498 -32.75 -5.20 3.02
N HIS A 499 -32.46 -5.37 1.73
CA HIS A 499 -31.21 -5.95 1.27
C HIS A 499 -30.03 -4.97 1.37
N PHE A 500 -28.82 -5.52 1.32
CA PHE A 500 -27.58 -4.76 1.41
C PHE A 500 -27.37 -3.78 0.25
N ASP A 501 -28.10 -3.94 -0.85
CA ASP A 501 -28.08 -3.09 -2.03
C ASP A 501 -29.16 -2.00 -2.03
N GLY A 502 -29.95 -1.92 -0.95
CA GLY A 502 -30.96 -0.88 -0.75
C GLY A 502 -32.36 -1.22 -1.26
N VAL A 503 -32.57 -2.39 -1.84
CA VAL A 503 -33.93 -2.82 -2.23
C VAL A 503 -34.67 -3.38 -1.03
N PHE A 504 -35.85 -2.84 -0.74
CA PHE A 504 -36.79 -3.45 0.19
C PHE A 504 -37.69 -4.41 -0.58
N ALA A 505 -37.48 -5.70 -0.39
CA ALA A 505 -38.14 -6.75 -1.15
C ALA A 505 -39.01 -7.64 -0.27
N GLN A 506 -40.16 -8.06 -0.81
CA GLN A 506 -41.01 -9.08 -0.21
C GLN A 506 -40.93 -10.36 -1.05
N TYR A 507 -40.80 -11.48 -0.38
CA TYR A 507 -40.73 -12.81 -0.97
C TYR A 507 -41.89 -13.67 -0.51
N SER A 508 -42.37 -14.55 -1.38
CA SER A 508 -43.28 -15.64 -1.04
C SER A 508 -42.64 -17.00 -1.26
N HIS A 509 -43.03 -17.96 -0.44
CA HIS A 509 -42.66 -19.36 -0.60
C HIS A 509 -43.87 -20.23 -0.28
N SER A 510 -44.28 -21.06 -1.24
CA SER A 510 -45.48 -21.89 -1.06
C SER A 510 -45.31 -22.92 0.05
N LYS A 511 -46.39 -23.17 0.79
CA LYS A 511 -46.42 -24.14 1.89
C LYS A 511 -46.60 -25.59 1.39
N GLY A 512 -46.95 -25.78 0.12
CA GLY A 512 -47.17 -27.11 -0.48
C GLY A 512 -45.88 -27.89 -0.75
N GLU A 513 -45.98 -29.23 -0.71
CA GLU A 513 -44.87 -30.14 -1.04
C GLU A 513 -44.55 -30.06 -2.54
N GLY A 514 -43.40 -29.45 -2.88
CA GLY A 514 -42.93 -29.26 -4.26
C GLY A 514 -42.44 -27.83 -4.58
N SER A 515 -42.36 -26.93 -3.60
CA SER A 515 -42.01 -25.54 -3.84
C SER A 515 -40.52 -25.33 -4.15
N ASN A 516 -40.25 -24.82 -5.36
CA ASN A 516 -38.94 -24.34 -5.78
C ASN A 516 -38.63 -22.95 -5.16
N GLY A 517 -38.19 -22.93 -3.90
CA GLY A 517 -37.55 -21.78 -3.26
C GLY A 517 -38.40 -20.51 -3.05
N TRP A 518 -37.77 -19.46 -2.54
CA TRP A 518 -38.39 -18.14 -2.34
C TRP A 518 -38.50 -17.39 -3.68
N LYS A 519 -39.68 -16.85 -3.98
CA LYS A 519 -39.96 -16.01 -5.16
C LYS A 519 -40.08 -14.55 -4.76
N SER A 520 -39.44 -13.65 -5.49
CA SER A 520 -39.60 -12.21 -5.30
C SER A 520 -41.00 -11.80 -5.77
N VAL A 521 -41.74 -11.14 -4.90
CA VAL A 521 -43.15 -10.75 -5.11
C VAL A 521 -43.27 -9.23 -5.25
N LEU A 522 -42.43 -8.50 -4.52
CA LEU A 522 -42.40 -7.05 -4.50
C LEU A 522 -40.97 -6.56 -4.29
N ALA A 523 -40.62 -5.45 -4.94
CA ALA A 523 -39.38 -4.71 -4.73
C ALA A 523 -39.67 -3.21 -4.70
N VAL A 524 -39.12 -2.51 -3.70
CA VAL A 524 -39.23 -1.06 -3.53
C VAL A 524 -37.83 -0.46 -3.36
N PRO A 525 -37.42 0.51 -4.19
CA PRO A 525 -38.12 0.95 -5.41
C PRO A 525 -38.17 -0.17 -6.47
N GLU A 526 -39.10 -0.07 -7.42
CA GLU A 526 -39.25 -1.08 -8.48
C GLU A 526 -37.98 -1.23 -9.33
N ASN A 527 -37.31 -0.10 -9.60
CA ASN A 527 -36.03 -0.09 -10.29
C ASN A 527 -35.07 0.84 -9.56
N ILE A 528 -34.26 0.28 -8.68
CA ILE A 528 -33.27 1.04 -7.90
C ILE A 528 -32.17 1.66 -8.78
N CYS A 529 -31.99 1.20 -10.03
CA CYS A 529 -31.09 1.83 -10.98
C CYS A 529 -31.68 3.13 -11.57
N ARG A 530 -33.01 3.36 -11.47
CA ARG A 530 -33.75 4.49 -12.07
C ARG A 530 -34.50 5.30 -11.02
N ILE A 531 -33.81 6.20 -10.33
CA ILE A 531 -34.41 7.01 -9.26
C ILE A 531 -34.55 8.46 -9.70
N SER A 532 -35.77 8.99 -9.61
CA SER A 532 -36.11 10.35 -10.04
C SER A 532 -35.62 11.40 -9.03
N LYS A 533 -34.81 12.37 -9.49
CA LYS A 533 -34.20 13.48 -8.74
C LYS A 533 -33.04 13.10 -7.80
N PRO A 534 -31.92 12.55 -8.33
CA PRO A 534 -30.76 12.28 -7.50
C PRO A 534 -29.95 13.52 -7.15
N ASP A 535 -29.28 13.43 -6.00
CA ASP A 535 -28.10 14.24 -5.72
C ASP A 535 -26.90 13.63 -6.49
N ILE A 536 -26.27 14.44 -7.35
CA ILE A 536 -25.15 14.07 -8.24
C ILE A 536 -23.89 13.69 -7.43
N SER A 537 -23.83 14.08 -6.15
CA SER A 537 -22.71 13.77 -5.25
C SER A 537 -22.66 12.32 -4.77
N VAL A 538 -23.74 11.56 -4.97
CA VAL A 538 -23.79 10.12 -4.76
C VAL A 538 -23.56 9.43 -6.11
N GLY A 539 -22.90 8.27 -6.15
CA GLY A 539 -22.88 7.43 -7.36
C GLY A 539 -24.29 6.96 -7.74
N ASN A 540 -24.44 5.79 -8.38
CA ASN A 540 -25.77 5.17 -8.37
C ASN A 540 -26.11 4.77 -6.91
N VAL A 541 -27.39 4.84 -6.49
CA VAL A 541 -27.77 4.48 -5.10
C VAL A 541 -27.30 3.07 -4.73
N ALA A 542 -27.39 2.13 -5.68
CA ALA A 542 -26.90 0.77 -5.50
C ALA A 542 -25.42 0.59 -5.87
N CYS A 543 -24.97 1.19 -6.97
CA CYS A 543 -23.63 0.98 -7.53
C CYS A 543 -22.71 2.22 -7.43
N GLY A 544 -21.41 2.01 -7.24
CA GLY A 544 -20.43 3.10 -7.12
C GLY A 544 -20.25 3.96 -8.39
N PHE A 545 -19.33 4.92 -8.33
CA PHE A 545 -18.96 5.77 -9.45
C PHE A 545 -18.35 4.98 -10.61
N ASN A 546 -18.49 5.51 -11.83
CA ASN A 546 -18.04 4.91 -13.08
C ASN A 546 -18.57 3.49 -13.34
N SER A 547 -19.59 3.06 -12.60
CA SER A 547 -20.23 1.75 -12.76
C SER A 547 -21.58 1.88 -13.50
N ILE A 548 -22.04 0.76 -14.05
CA ILE A 548 -23.33 0.63 -14.74
C ILE A 548 -24.24 -0.26 -13.88
N CYS A 549 -25.38 0.29 -13.47
CA CYS A 549 -26.44 -0.44 -12.79
C CYS A 549 -27.42 -1.03 -13.80
N SER A 550 -27.64 -2.34 -13.74
CA SER A 550 -28.66 -3.06 -14.50
C SER A 550 -29.57 -3.82 -13.54
N LEU A 551 -30.85 -3.96 -13.86
CA LEU A 551 -31.79 -4.74 -13.07
C LEU A 551 -31.80 -6.20 -13.54
N GLU A 552 -31.66 -7.15 -12.62
CA GLU A 552 -31.82 -8.59 -12.90
C GLU A 552 -33.29 -9.02 -12.81
N ASP A 553 -33.61 -10.25 -13.25
CA ASP A 553 -34.96 -10.84 -13.20
C ASP A 553 -35.56 -10.85 -11.79
N THR A 554 -34.71 -10.84 -10.76
CA THR A 554 -35.10 -10.82 -9.34
C THR A 554 -35.52 -9.44 -8.84
N GLN A 555 -35.54 -8.40 -9.71
CA GLN A 555 -35.73 -6.99 -9.34
C GLN A 555 -34.60 -6.45 -8.43
N ARG A 556 -33.43 -7.08 -8.48
CA ARG A 556 -32.22 -6.68 -7.75
C ARG A 556 -31.21 -6.02 -8.71
N PRO A 557 -30.44 -5.03 -8.25
CA PRO A 557 -29.41 -4.40 -9.06
C PRO A 557 -28.18 -5.29 -9.22
N LYS A 558 -27.58 -5.19 -10.41
CA LYS A 558 -26.26 -5.71 -10.76
C LYS A 558 -25.38 -4.57 -11.23
N CYS A 559 -24.18 -4.47 -10.65
CA CYS A 559 -23.20 -3.45 -10.96
C CYS A 559 -22.11 -4.02 -11.88
N GLN A 560 -21.74 -3.28 -12.93
CA GLN A 560 -20.70 -3.68 -13.86
C GLN A 560 -19.84 -2.48 -14.26
N CYS A 561 -18.52 -2.66 -14.32
CA CYS A 561 -17.63 -1.64 -14.88
C CYS A 561 -17.73 -1.63 -16.42
N PRO A 562 -17.69 -0.45 -17.06
CA PRO A 562 -17.55 -0.32 -18.51
C PRO A 562 -16.26 -0.95 -19.03
N GLU A 563 -16.17 -1.18 -20.34
CA GLU A 563 -14.93 -1.67 -20.96
C GLU A 563 -13.76 -0.72 -20.71
N ARG A 564 -12.58 -1.28 -20.37
CA ARG A 564 -11.36 -0.54 -19.94
C ARG A 564 -11.49 0.16 -18.59
N PHE A 565 -12.43 -0.29 -17.76
CA PHE A 565 -12.53 0.06 -16.36
C PHE A 565 -12.54 -1.20 -15.50
N SER A 566 -11.90 -1.15 -14.33
CA SER A 566 -11.86 -2.22 -13.34
C SER A 566 -12.39 -1.75 -11.98
N LEU A 567 -12.80 -2.69 -11.13
CA LEU A 567 -13.20 -2.37 -9.76
C LEU A 567 -12.03 -1.73 -9.00
N LEU A 568 -12.33 -0.65 -8.27
CA LEU A 568 -11.37 0.00 -7.39
C LEU A 568 -10.98 -0.92 -6.22
N ASP A 569 -11.97 -1.59 -5.64
CA ASP A 569 -11.81 -2.66 -4.64
C ASP A 569 -12.40 -3.96 -5.20
N THR A 570 -11.55 -4.95 -5.45
CA THR A 570 -11.97 -6.25 -5.99
C THR A 570 -12.87 -7.06 -5.05
N SER A 571 -12.96 -6.67 -3.78
CA SER A 571 -13.85 -7.30 -2.79
C SER A 571 -15.24 -6.66 -2.69
N ASP A 572 -15.45 -5.49 -3.31
CA ASP A 572 -16.72 -4.77 -3.34
C ASP A 572 -17.27 -4.71 -4.76
N GLU A 573 -18.06 -5.72 -5.14
CA GLU A 573 -18.68 -5.82 -6.47
C GLU A 573 -19.65 -4.67 -6.79
N TYR A 574 -20.15 -3.97 -5.76
CA TYR A 574 -21.06 -2.83 -5.89
C TYR A 574 -20.33 -1.48 -5.75
N GLY A 575 -19.00 -1.51 -5.63
CA GLY A 575 -18.14 -0.35 -5.41
C GLY A 575 -17.85 0.48 -6.67
N ASP A 576 -16.89 1.38 -6.54
CA ASP A 576 -16.47 2.29 -7.62
C ASP A 576 -15.61 1.57 -8.67
N CYS A 577 -15.72 2.01 -9.93
CA CYS A 577 -14.82 1.60 -11.00
C CYS A 577 -13.74 2.67 -11.27
N LYS A 578 -12.55 2.24 -11.66
CA LYS A 578 -11.43 3.09 -12.10
C LYS A 578 -11.10 2.80 -13.56
N ALA A 579 -10.63 3.81 -14.28
CA ALA A 579 -10.10 3.61 -15.63
C ALA A 579 -8.80 2.79 -15.57
N ASP A 580 -8.63 1.86 -16.50
CA ASP A 580 -7.40 1.05 -16.66
C ASP A 580 -6.34 1.75 -17.50
N PHE A 581 -6.55 3.04 -17.80
CA PHE A 581 -5.70 3.88 -18.62
C PHE A 581 -5.53 5.26 -17.98
N GLU A 582 -4.49 5.99 -18.39
CA GLU A 582 -4.29 7.36 -17.95
C GLU A 582 -5.33 8.29 -18.57
N MET A 583 -6.00 9.08 -17.73
CA MET A 583 -6.99 10.06 -18.17
C MET A 583 -6.32 11.26 -18.84
N GLN A 584 -7.02 11.91 -19.77
CA GLN A 584 -6.50 13.06 -20.49
C GLN A 584 -6.21 14.24 -19.55
N THR A 585 -4.98 14.73 -19.57
CA THR A 585 -4.57 15.97 -18.90
C THR A 585 -4.55 17.13 -19.89
N CYS A 586 -5.07 18.30 -19.52
CA CYS A 586 -4.99 19.49 -20.37
C CYS A 586 -3.53 19.97 -20.53
N GLY A 587 -3.04 19.96 -21.77
CA GLY A 587 -1.72 20.44 -22.16
C GLY A 587 -1.54 20.39 -23.69
N PRO A 588 -0.47 20.96 -24.25
CA PRO A 588 -0.22 20.94 -25.68
C PRO A 588 0.29 19.53 -26.10
N SER A 589 -0.63 18.60 -26.35
CA SER A 589 -0.31 17.28 -26.90
C SER A 589 -1.43 16.74 -27.80
N ASN A 590 -1.00 16.09 -28.88
CA ASN A 590 -1.70 15.60 -30.07
C ASN A 590 -3.17 15.17 -29.89
N ASN A 591 -4.03 15.70 -30.77
CA ASN A 591 -5.47 15.41 -30.93
C ASN A 591 -5.87 13.95 -31.22
N ASN A 592 -4.99 12.96 -31.07
CA ASN A 592 -5.20 11.62 -31.62
C ASN A 592 -4.93 10.44 -30.66
N THR A 593 -4.81 10.66 -29.35
CA THR A 593 -4.55 9.58 -28.38
C THR A 593 -5.80 8.94 -27.79
N TYR A 594 -6.96 9.60 -27.82
CA TYR A 594 -8.21 9.09 -27.25
C TYR A 594 -9.22 8.74 -28.35
N GLU A 595 -10.10 7.78 -28.05
CA GLU A 595 -11.24 7.37 -28.86
C GLU A 595 -12.51 7.32 -28.01
N LEU A 596 -13.66 7.32 -28.68
CA LEU A 596 -14.96 7.12 -28.05
C LEU A 596 -15.44 5.70 -28.38
N ILE A 597 -15.61 4.88 -27.36
CA ILE A 597 -16.21 3.53 -27.47
C ILE A 597 -17.69 3.59 -27.15
N SER A 598 -18.51 2.84 -27.89
CA SER A 598 -19.95 2.74 -27.65
C SER A 598 -20.26 1.72 -26.56
N VAL A 599 -21.09 2.13 -25.61
CA VAL A 599 -21.64 1.26 -24.58
C VAL A 599 -23.14 1.17 -24.78
N ASP A 600 -23.59 0.02 -25.28
CA ASP A 600 -24.97 -0.16 -25.71
C ASP A 600 -25.98 -0.20 -24.55
N ARG A 601 -27.17 0.34 -24.83
CA ARG A 601 -28.32 0.38 -23.92
C ARG A 601 -28.01 1.06 -22.58
N THR A 602 -27.05 1.99 -22.57
CA THR A 602 -26.64 2.69 -21.36
C THR A 602 -26.89 4.19 -21.43
N ASN A 603 -27.14 4.76 -20.26
CA ASN A 603 -27.27 6.19 -20.08
C ASN A 603 -26.68 6.62 -18.73
N TRP A 604 -26.25 7.88 -18.66
CA TRP A 604 -25.93 8.61 -17.43
C TRP A 604 -26.84 9.83 -17.39
N PRO A 605 -28.08 9.72 -16.88
CA PRO A 605 -29.09 10.78 -17.01
C PRO A 605 -28.75 12.08 -16.26
N TYR A 606 -27.72 12.08 -15.41
CA TYR A 606 -27.38 13.20 -14.53
C TYR A 606 -25.92 13.62 -14.70
N GLY A 607 -25.50 14.66 -13.98
CA GLY A 607 -24.10 15.10 -13.99
C GLY A 607 -23.62 15.70 -15.32
N ASP A 608 -24.54 16.27 -16.10
CA ASP A 608 -24.23 16.98 -17.35
C ASP A 608 -23.18 18.06 -17.11
N TYR A 609 -22.08 17.94 -17.82
CA TYR A 609 -21.01 18.92 -17.83
C TYR A 609 -21.29 20.02 -18.86
N GLN A 610 -21.76 19.65 -20.04
CA GLN A 610 -22.12 20.60 -21.10
C GLN A 610 -23.20 20.04 -22.02
N MET A 611 -24.04 20.91 -22.57
CA MET A 611 -25.09 20.58 -23.54
C MET A 611 -24.83 21.34 -24.85
N TYR A 612 -24.87 20.63 -25.98
CA TYR A 612 -24.82 21.24 -27.31
C TYR A 612 -26.11 20.91 -28.07
N ARG A 613 -26.80 21.95 -28.55
CA ARG A 613 -28.02 21.82 -29.35
C ARG A 613 -27.69 21.85 -30.84
N GLU A 614 -28.46 21.12 -31.65
CA GLU A 614 -28.31 21.06 -33.11
C GLU A 614 -26.95 20.50 -33.57
N TYR A 615 -26.37 19.61 -32.78
CA TYR A 615 -25.15 18.90 -33.15
C TYR A 615 -25.54 17.58 -33.83
N ASP A 616 -24.77 17.16 -34.83
CA ASP A 616 -24.78 15.78 -35.29
C ASP A 616 -23.83 14.94 -34.41
N GLU A 617 -23.92 13.61 -34.53
CA GLU A 617 -23.11 12.70 -33.73
C GLU A 617 -21.61 12.98 -33.93
N GLU A 618 -21.15 13.23 -35.15
CA GLU A 618 -19.75 13.49 -35.45
C GLU A 618 -19.21 14.76 -34.79
N ARG A 619 -19.98 15.87 -34.82
CA ARG A 619 -19.60 17.08 -34.09
C ARG A 619 -19.60 16.85 -32.59
N CYS A 620 -20.55 16.07 -32.06
CA CYS A 620 -20.61 15.71 -30.64
C CYS A 620 -19.37 14.90 -30.22
N ARG A 621 -19.00 13.90 -31.03
CA ARG A 621 -17.79 13.09 -30.83
C ARG A 621 -16.55 13.95 -30.81
N LYS A 622 -16.38 14.81 -31.82
CA LYS A 622 -15.23 15.69 -31.93
C LYS A 622 -15.13 16.67 -30.78
N ALA A 623 -16.25 17.31 -30.41
CA ALA A 623 -16.30 18.23 -29.28
C ALA A 623 -15.82 17.56 -27.98
N CYS A 624 -16.25 16.32 -27.73
CA CYS A 624 -15.78 15.57 -26.55
C CYS A 624 -14.31 15.16 -26.63
N LEU A 625 -13.81 14.78 -27.80
CA LEU A 625 -12.39 14.42 -27.96
C LEU A 625 -11.47 15.63 -27.74
N ASP A 626 -11.89 16.80 -28.24
CA ASP A 626 -11.17 18.06 -28.10
C ASP A 626 -11.28 18.66 -26.66
N ASP A 627 -12.32 18.30 -25.90
CA ASP A 627 -12.48 18.72 -24.50
C ASP A 627 -11.76 17.75 -23.53
N CYS A 628 -10.82 18.27 -22.73
CA CYS A 628 -10.10 17.45 -21.74
C CYS A 628 -11.01 16.87 -20.64
N PHE A 629 -12.06 17.60 -20.26
CA PHE A 629 -12.94 17.24 -19.14
C PHE A 629 -14.12 16.39 -19.58
N CYS A 630 -14.37 16.28 -20.89
CA CYS A 630 -15.38 15.38 -21.42
C CYS A 630 -14.97 13.92 -21.25
N ALA A 631 -15.72 13.21 -20.42
CA ALA A 631 -15.56 11.80 -20.10
C ALA A 631 -16.42 10.90 -20.99
N ALA A 632 -17.63 11.34 -21.31
CA ALA A 632 -18.55 10.62 -22.17
C ALA A 632 -19.52 11.59 -22.84
N VAL A 633 -20.13 11.18 -23.94
CA VAL A 633 -21.26 11.87 -24.55
C VAL A 633 -22.44 10.94 -24.74
N ILE A 634 -23.63 11.52 -24.59
CA ILE A 634 -24.90 10.89 -24.87
C ILE A 634 -25.55 11.70 -25.97
N PHE A 635 -25.81 11.04 -27.09
CA PHE A 635 -26.45 11.66 -28.24
C PHE A 635 -27.91 11.22 -28.30
N GLY A 636 -28.83 12.19 -28.23
CA GLY A 636 -30.27 11.94 -28.36
C GLY A 636 -30.75 12.10 -29.81
N ASP A 637 -31.90 11.51 -30.12
CA ASP A 637 -32.56 11.64 -31.44
C ASP A 637 -33.01 13.09 -31.72
N ASP A 638 -33.05 13.94 -30.69
CA ASP A 638 -33.36 15.37 -30.70
C ASP A 638 -32.20 16.27 -31.19
N ARG A 639 -31.11 15.68 -31.72
CA ARG A 639 -29.86 16.38 -32.08
C ARG A 639 -29.25 17.16 -30.92
N VAL A 640 -29.47 16.68 -29.69
CA VAL A 640 -28.84 17.24 -28.49
C VAL A 640 -27.73 16.30 -28.04
N CYS A 641 -26.55 16.89 -27.86
CA CYS A 641 -25.36 16.22 -27.36
C CYS A 641 -25.14 16.61 -25.89
N TRP A 642 -25.14 15.61 -25.02
CA TRP A 642 -24.94 15.76 -23.58
C TRP A 642 -23.55 15.25 -23.21
N ALA A 643 -22.64 16.17 -22.91
CA ALA A 643 -21.29 15.84 -22.44
C ALA A 643 -21.27 15.63 -20.92
N LYS A 644 -20.57 14.60 -20.49
CA LYS A 644 -20.41 14.19 -19.09
C LYS A 644 -18.97 14.39 -18.64
N LYS A 645 -18.75 14.57 -17.34
CA LYS A 645 -17.41 14.66 -16.72
C LYS A 645 -17.18 13.51 -15.75
N PHE A 646 -15.91 13.15 -15.54
CA PHE A 646 -15.55 12.19 -14.49
C PHE A 646 -15.69 12.81 -13.09
N PRO A 647 -15.99 12.00 -12.05
CA PRO A 647 -16.44 10.61 -12.15
C PRO A 647 -17.87 10.53 -12.70
N LEU A 648 -18.15 9.52 -13.52
CA LEU A 648 -19.47 9.28 -14.08
C LEU A 648 -20.40 8.73 -12.99
N SER A 649 -21.50 9.42 -12.68
CA SER A 649 -22.47 9.02 -11.66
C SER A 649 -23.81 8.58 -12.25
N TYR A 650 -24.51 7.65 -11.59
CA TYR A 650 -25.81 7.13 -12.03
C TYR A 650 -25.80 6.43 -13.40
N GLY A 651 -24.76 5.62 -13.67
CA GLY A 651 -24.77 4.77 -14.85
C GLY A 651 -25.89 3.75 -14.77
N GLN A 652 -26.70 3.67 -15.82
CA GLN A 652 -27.84 2.75 -15.90
C GLN A 652 -27.87 2.03 -17.24
N ARG A 653 -28.28 0.76 -17.22
CA ARG A 653 -28.53 -0.05 -18.42
C ARG A 653 -29.99 -0.46 -18.52
N SER A 654 -30.61 -0.23 -19.67
CA SER A 654 -31.98 -0.67 -19.95
C SER A 654 -32.01 -2.15 -20.34
N PRO A 655 -32.85 -3.00 -19.71
CA PRO A 655 -33.02 -4.40 -20.12
C PRO A 655 -33.60 -4.52 -21.54
N ASN A 656 -34.62 -3.72 -21.88
CA ASN A 656 -35.45 -3.91 -23.08
C ASN A 656 -35.47 -2.72 -24.05
N GLY A 657 -34.65 -1.68 -23.83
CA GLY A 657 -34.72 -0.43 -24.62
C GLY A 657 -36.01 0.38 -24.37
N GLU A 658 -36.96 -0.16 -23.61
CA GLU A 658 -38.17 0.53 -23.20
C GLU A 658 -37.81 1.72 -22.30
N ASN A 659 -38.34 2.88 -22.69
CA ASN A 659 -38.31 4.14 -21.98
C ASN A 659 -37.06 5.04 -22.13
N TYR A 660 -36.33 4.93 -23.25
CA TYR A 660 -35.66 6.09 -23.84
C TYR A 660 -36.31 6.36 -25.19
N ASP A 661 -36.43 7.62 -25.57
CA ASP A 661 -37.03 8.08 -26.84
C ASP A 661 -36.32 7.50 -28.10
N SER A 662 -35.21 6.78 -27.91
CA SER A 662 -34.42 6.17 -28.96
C SER A 662 -34.25 4.66 -28.75
N ARG A 663 -34.63 3.88 -29.76
CA ARG A 663 -34.39 2.43 -29.88
C ARG A 663 -32.90 2.05 -29.86
N ASN A 664 -31.99 3.03 -29.91
CA ASN A 664 -30.53 2.87 -29.92
C ASN A 664 -29.83 3.83 -28.92
N SER A 665 -30.28 3.89 -27.66
CA SER A 665 -29.54 4.67 -26.64
C SER A 665 -28.23 3.99 -26.23
N TYR A 666 -27.13 4.37 -26.88
CA TYR A 666 -25.77 4.04 -26.45
C TYR A 666 -25.09 5.28 -25.88
N THR A 667 -24.14 5.07 -24.97
CA THR A 667 -23.28 6.13 -24.46
C THR A 667 -21.89 5.97 -25.09
N LEU A 668 -21.30 7.06 -25.53
CA LEU A 668 -19.94 7.08 -26.05
C LEU A 668 -18.97 7.49 -24.94
N ILE A 669 -18.16 6.55 -24.44
CA ILE A 669 -17.21 6.80 -23.36
C ILE A 669 -15.81 7.04 -23.94
N LYS A 670 -15.14 8.08 -23.47
CA LYS A 670 -13.79 8.45 -23.90
C LYS A 670 -12.74 7.56 -23.23
N VAL A 671 -11.96 6.86 -24.04
CA VAL A 671 -10.92 5.91 -23.61
C VAL A 671 -9.63 6.09 -24.41
N LEU A 672 -8.50 5.63 -23.88
CA LEU A 672 -7.20 5.71 -24.56
C LEU A 672 -7.13 4.73 -25.75
N LYS A 673 -6.81 5.20 -26.96
CA LYS A 673 -6.68 4.38 -28.18
C LYS A 673 -5.65 3.27 -28.01
N GLY A 674 -5.98 2.07 -28.48
CA GLY A 674 -5.03 0.95 -28.55
C GLY A 674 -4.63 0.34 -27.20
N GLY A 675 -5.34 0.64 -26.11
CA GLY A 675 -5.16 0.02 -24.79
C GLY A 675 -5.62 -1.45 -24.71
N GLY A 676 -5.38 -2.23 -25.77
CA GLY A 676 -5.75 -3.63 -25.91
C GLY A 676 -4.57 -4.49 -26.37
N ALA A 677 -3.43 -4.37 -25.68
CA ALA A 677 -2.34 -5.32 -25.78
C ALA A 677 -1.67 -5.42 -24.40
N ASP A 678 -2.42 -5.95 -23.44
CA ASP A 678 -1.98 -6.69 -22.23
C ASP A 678 -3.07 -6.64 -21.14
N ALA A 679 -4.26 -7.15 -21.46
CA ALA A 679 -5.22 -7.64 -20.48
C ALA A 679 -6.02 -8.79 -21.12
N PRO A 680 -6.13 -9.97 -20.47
CA PRO A 680 -6.71 -11.15 -21.11
C PRO A 680 -8.22 -11.00 -21.27
N SER A 681 -8.68 -10.94 -22.52
CA SER A 681 -10.10 -10.98 -22.87
C SER A 681 -10.69 -12.34 -22.49
N ALA A 682 -11.66 -12.32 -21.59
CA ALA A 682 -12.45 -13.49 -21.23
C ALA A 682 -13.50 -13.76 -22.31
N LYS A 683 -13.11 -14.47 -23.38
CA LYS A 683 -14.01 -15.25 -24.25
C LYS A 683 -13.17 -16.16 -25.15
N ASP A 684 -12.80 -17.33 -24.60
CA ASP A 684 -12.91 -18.67 -25.20
C ASP A 684 -12.07 -19.65 -24.37
N ARG A 685 -12.60 -20.10 -23.22
CA ARG A 685 -11.96 -21.14 -22.40
C ARG A 685 -12.35 -22.49 -22.97
N GLY A 686 -11.60 -22.96 -23.96
CA GLY A 686 -11.93 -24.23 -24.59
C GLY A 686 -10.89 -24.87 -25.50
N LYS A 687 -9.57 -24.63 -25.34
CA LYS A 687 -8.57 -25.47 -26.05
C LYS A 687 -7.11 -25.46 -25.61
N ASP A 688 -6.74 -24.78 -24.52
CA ASP A 688 -5.31 -24.64 -24.12
C ASP A 688 -4.83 -25.63 -23.04
N ARG A 689 -5.62 -26.66 -22.71
CA ARG A 689 -5.24 -27.63 -21.67
C ARG A 689 -4.29 -28.73 -22.16
N ASP A 690 -4.20 -28.97 -23.46
CA ASP A 690 -3.43 -30.11 -24.00
C ASP A 690 -1.93 -29.82 -24.14
N TRP A 691 -1.54 -28.60 -24.52
CA TRP A 691 -0.12 -28.22 -24.62
C TRP A 691 0.59 -28.25 -23.25
N LEU A 692 -0.07 -27.75 -22.21
CA LEU A 692 0.50 -27.68 -20.86
C LEU A 692 0.70 -29.06 -20.22
N ILE A 693 -0.18 -30.01 -20.51
CA ILE A 693 -0.05 -31.41 -20.03
C ILE A 693 1.12 -32.11 -20.75
N ILE A 694 1.32 -31.86 -22.04
CA ILE A 694 2.45 -32.42 -22.80
C ILE A 694 3.79 -31.80 -22.34
N ALA A 695 3.84 -30.49 -22.11
CA ALA A 695 5.04 -29.82 -21.64
C ALA A 695 5.45 -30.26 -20.21
N CYS A 696 4.48 -30.43 -19.30
CA CYS A 696 4.75 -30.85 -17.92
C CYS A 696 5.14 -32.34 -17.84
N SER A 697 4.58 -33.20 -18.69
CA SER A 697 4.93 -34.62 -18.71
C SER A 697 6.34 -34.88 -19.28
N VAL A 698 6.77 -34.12 -20.29
CA VAL A 698 8.15 -34.20 -20.84
C VAL A 698 9.19 -33.69 -19.83
N LEU A 699 8.88 -32.62 -19.08
CA LEU A 699 9.77 -32.09 -18.04
C LEU A 699 9.90 -33.01 -16.81
N LEU A 700 8.83 -33.69 -16.42
CA LEU A 700 8.87 -34.67 -15.33
C LEU A 700 9.56 -35.98 -15.74
N GLY A 701 9.35 -36.44 -16.98
CA GLY A 701 10.02 -37.62 -17.52
C GLY A 701 11.53 -37.45 -17.67
N THR A 702 11.99 -36.28 -18.12
CA THR A 702 13.42 -35.97 -18.28
C THR A 702 14.15 -35.84 -16.94
N SER A 703 13.49 -35.28 -15.91
CA SER A 703 14.04 -35.21 -14.55
C SER A 703 14.18 -36.59 -13.89
N ALA A 704 13.21 -37.49 -14.10
CA ALA A 704 13.29 -38.85 -13.57
C ALA A 704 14.43 -39.65 -14.20
N PHE A 705 14.63 -39.52 -15.53
CA PHE A 705 15.68 -40.24 -16.25
C PHE A 705 17.10 -39.81 -15.82
N VAL A 706 17.31 -38.51 -15.59
CA VAL A 706 18.58 -37.98 -15.09
C VAL A 706 18.87 -38.47 -13.66
N ASN A 707 17.86 -38.51 -12.79
CA ASN A 707 18.01 -39.02 -11.42
C ASN A 707 18.28 -40.54 -11.38
N PHE A 708 17.70 -41.33 -12.29
CA PHE A 708 18.01 -42.75 -12.40
C PHE A 708 19.44 -43.02 -12.89
N ILE A 709 19.96 -42.18 -13.80
CA ILE A 709 21.37 -42.24 -14.21
C ILE A 709 22.30 -41.88 -13.04
N PHE A 710 21.98 -40.84 -12.25
CA PHE A 710 22.75 -40.49 -11.05
C PHE A 710 22.75 -41.61 -10.00
N LEU A 711 21.62 -42.29 -9.78
CA LEU A 711 21.53 -43.43 -8.87
C LEU A 711 22.31 -44.66 -9.37
N ALA A 712 22.29 -44.94 -10.68
CA ALA A 712 23.05 -46.03 -11.28
C ALA A 712 24.58 -45.79 -11.23
N LEU A 713 25.01 -44.53 -11.36
CA LEU A 713 26.41 -44.14 -11.21
C LEU A 713 26.85 -44.15 -9.74
N TYR A 714 25.98 -43.77 -8.81
CA TYR A 714 26.24 -43.83 -7.37
C TYR A 714 26.32 -45.27 -6.84
N GLY A 715 25.52 -46.19 -7.40
CA GLY A 715 25.52 -47.61 -7.06
C GLY A 715 26.80 -48.36 -7.44
N ARG A 716 27.56 -47.89 -8.44
CA ARG A 716 28.85 -48.48 -8.85
C ARG A 716 30.05 -48.01 -8.03
N SER A 717 29.90 -47.01 -7.16
CA SER A 717 30.99 -46.45 -6.35
C SER A 717 31.21 -47.17 -4.99
N LYS A 718 30.31 -48.08 -4.59
CA LYS A 718 30.35 -48.73 -3.26
C LYS A 718 30.97 -50.13 -3.17
N THR A 719 31.75 -50.57 -4.15
CA THR A 719 32.60 -51.77 -4.01
C THR A 719 34.09 -51.43 -4.06
N ALA A 720 34.55 -50.59 -3.13
CA ALA A 720 35.97 -50.52 -2.74
C ALA A 720 36.19 -49.96 -1.32
N LYS A 721 36.44 -50.87 -0.37
CA LYS A 721 37.37 -50.80 0.79
C LYS A 721 37.19 -49.76 1.93
N LYS A 722 36.79 -50.32 3.10
CA LYS A 722 37.25 -50.21 4.53
C LYS A 722 37.87 -48.91 5.14
N LYS A 723 37.19 -48.43 6.23
CA LYS A 723 37.57 -47.93 7.61
C LYS A 723 39.04 -47.56 7.97
N PRO A 724 39.36 -46.76 9.05
CA PRO A 724 38.52 -46.19 10.15
C PRO A 724 38.77 -44.70 10.59
N ASN A 725 37.87 -44.19 11.46
CA ASN A 725 37.95 -43.12 12.49
C ASN A 725 38.65 -41.76 12.30
N GLN A 726 37.86 -40.69 12.49
CA GLN A 726 38.01 -39.47 13.34
C GLN A 726 37.00 -38.44 12.76
N GLY A 727 35.92 -38.01 13.41
CA GLY A 727 35.81 -37.43 14.75
C GLY A 727 35.78 -35.89 14.60
N GLY A 728 34.58 -35.28 14.57
CA GLY A 728 34.42 -33.82 14.56
C GLY A 728 33.11 -33.34 13.93
N ASP A 729 31.99 -33.53 14.64
CA ASP A 729 30.70 -32.90 14.31
C ASP A 729 30.61 -31.58 15.08
N ILE A 730 30.51 -30.47 14.35
CA ILE A 730 30.38 -29.12 14.92
C ILE A 730 28.91 -28.94 15.33
N GLY A 731 28.63 -29.34 16.57
CA GLY A 731 27.39 -29.09 17.27
C GLY A 731 27.36 -27.67 17.85
N VAL A 732 26.49 -26.85 17.26
CA VAL A 732 26.05 -25.51 17.66
C VAL A 732 25.98 -25.31 19.18
N ALA A 733 26.87 -24.48 19.74
CA ALA A 733 26.79 -23.97 21.11
C ALA A 733 25.96 -22.67 21.14
N THR A 734 24.87 -22.67 21.92
CA THR A 734 23.99 -21.52 22.15
C THR A 734 24.44 -20.72 23.38
N ALA A 735 25.12 -19.60 23.13
CA ALA A 735 24.93 -18.25 23.72
C ALA A 735 24.65 -18.04 25.23
N VAL A 736 25.04 -18.92 26.15
CA VAL A 736 24.94 -18.65 27.62
C VAL A 736 26.31 -18.40 28.29
N GLU A 737 27.42 -18.53 27.57
CA GLU A 737 28.78 -18.39 28.15
C GLU A 737 29.43 -17.00 28.02
N LEU A 738 28.71 -15.97 27.55
CA LEU A 738 29.24 -14.62 27.44
C LEU A 738 28.70 -13.73 28.58
N ASN A 739 29.47 -13.63 29.67
CA ASN A 739 29.28 -12.69 30.79
C ASN A 739 29.39 -11.21 30.33
N LEU A 740 28.47 -10.75 29.49
CA LEU A 740 28.32 -9.35 29.13
C LEU A 740 27.35 -8.70 30.11
N ARG A 741 27.82 -7.72 30.90
CA ARG A 741 26.92 -6.92 31.75
C ARG A 741 25.97 -6.11 30.87
N VAL A 742 24.68 -6.35 31.05
CA VAL A 742 23.61 -5.65 30.33
C VAL A 742 23.14 -4.49 31.20
N PHE A 743 23.14 -3.27 30.64
CA PHE A 743 22.59 -2.09 31.29
C PHE A 743 21.28 -1.69 30.61
N THR A 744 20.29 -1.35 31.42
CA THR A 744 19.04 -0.74 30.96
C THR A 744 19.28 0.70 30.52
N TYR A 745 18.41 1.22 29.65
CA TYR A 745 18.51 2.62 29.20
C TYR A 745 18.42 3.61 30.37
N GLY A 746 17.62 3.29 31.41
CA GLY A 746 17.50 4.11 32.62
C GLY A 746 18.80 4.17 33.42
N GLU A 747 19.53 3.05 33.54
CA GLU A 747 20.84 3.02 34.22
C GLU A 747 21.90 3.82 33.45
N LEU A 748 21.87 3.79 32.12
CA LEU A 748 22.77 4.59 31.29
C LEU A 748 22.45 6.09 31.37
N LEU A 749 21.17 6.45 31.42
CA LEU A 749 20.71 7.83 31.57
C LEU A 749 21.18 8.42 32.91
N ALA A 750 21.03 7.65 33.99
CA ALA A 750 21.48 8.04 35.32
C ALA A 750 23.01 8.13 35.42
N ALA A 751 23.73 7.14 34.87
CA ALA A 751 25.19 7.10 34.94
C ALA A 751 25.85 8.21 34.11
N THR A 752 25.24 8.65 33.00
CA THR A 752 25.77 9.71 32.13
C THR A 752 25.24 11.11 32.46
N GLY A 753 24.37 11.23 33.48
CA GLY A 753 23.73 12.50 33.82
C GLY A 753 22.97 13.07 32.62
N ASP A 754 21.97 12.35 32.11
CA ASP A 754 21.20 12.71 30.91
C ASP A 754 22.07 12.95 29.67
N PHE A 755 23.19 12.24 29.56
CA PHE A 755 24.14 12.38 28.45
C PHE A 755 24.67 13.82 28.28
N MET A 756 24.86 14.55 29.38
CA MET A 756 25.24 15.97 29.32
C MET A 756 26.68 16.21 28.83
N GLU A 757 27.63 15.34 29.18
CA GLU A 757 29.05 15.53 28.82
C GLU A 757 29.47 14.61 27.65
N GLU A 758 29.54 15.18 26.45
CA GLU A 758 30.05 14.51 25.26
C GLU A 758 31.59 14.54 25.23
N LEU A 759 32.21 13.35 25.21
CA LEU A 759 33.67 13.19 25.13
C LEU A 759 34.18 13.20 23.69
N GLY A 760 33.32 12.90 22.72
CA GLY A 760 33.69 12.95 21.32
C GLY A 760 32.65 12.36 20.38
N ARG A 761 32.72 12.77 19.11
CA ARG A 761 31.81 12.35 18.05
C ARG A 761 32.55 11.70 16.90
N GLY A 762 32.27 10.42 16.66
CA GLY A 762 32.82 9.67 15.53
C GLY A 762 31.74 9.24 14.54
N ALA A 763 32.16 8.67 13.40
CA ALA A 763 31.26 8.10 12.40
C ALA A 763 30.40 6.92 12.92
N PHE A 764 30.66 6.44 14.14
CA PHE A 764 30.02 5.28 14.76
C PHE A 764 29.10 5.62 15.94
N GLY A 765 29.09 6.86 16.42
CA GLY A 765 28.26 7.26 17.57
C GLY A 765 28.83 8.48 18.29
N ILE A 766 28.06 8.95 19.27
CA ILE A 766 28.46 9.99 20.21
C ILE A 766 28.90 9.28 21.49
N VAL A 767 30.06 9.63 22.01
CA VAL A 767 30.58 9.06 23.25
C VAL A 767 30.28 10.04 24.36
N TYR A 768 29.59 9.58 25.40
CA TYR A 768 29.27 10.37 26.57
C TYR A 768 30.07 9.86 27.77
N LYS A 769 30.49 10.78 28.63
CA LYS A 769 31.09 10.43 29.91
C LYS A 769 29.98 9.97 30.85
N GLY A 770 30.25 8.92 31.61
CA GLY A 770 29.34 8.47 32.65
C GLY A 770 30.09 7.76 33.76
N PHE A 771 29.56 7.86 34.96
CA PHE A 771 30.07 7.22 36.16
C PHE A 771 28.95 6.36 36.75
N PHE A 772 29.16 5.05 36.79
CA PHE A 772 28.29 4.18 37.57
C PHE A 772 28.69 4.33 39.04
N LYS A 773 27.77 4.79 39.88
CA LYS A 773 27.96 4.70 41.33
C LYS A 773 27.92 3.21 41.69
N THR A 774 29.07 2.65 42.02
CA THR A 774 29.18 1.35 42.71
C THR A 774 28.81 1.50 44.16
#